data_AF-T0MWB2-F1
#
_entry.id   AF-T0MWB2-F1
#
_cell.length_a   1.000
_cell.length_b   1.000
_cell.length_c   1.000
_cell.angle_alpha   90.00
_cell.angle_beta   90.00
_cell.angle_gamma   90.00
#
_symmetry.space_group_name_H-M   'P 1'
#
loop_
_entity.id
_entity.type
_entity.pdbx_description
1 polymer ?
#
loop_
_entity_poly.entity_id
_entity_poly.type
_entity_poly.pdbx_seq_one_letter_code
_entity_poly.pdbx_strand_id
1 'polypeptide(L)'
;MNDYGVKMEIGISTVEGEVTASPSKSQTHRALICASLAEGVSTIYGPLLCDDTEATLQACKSMGAEILSKSEEKIIIRGIGGVFSIKEGKIDCKESGSTLRFFTPLAAICGGKISFFGRPSLERRPVLALLSVLEDFGASVEYLMDVGSLPFIISSKGKLSGRQVKISGNISSQFISGLLFALPLLKGESYVTITTDLESKDYVELTIDVLERFGIKIHRTPDFRNITVPGGQVYRASEITIEGDYSSSAYLLVAGALAGGERGVTVRNLRSESKQGDRRIITFLKSMGADIELEDSTVTVRKSNLSGCEIEVSNTPDLVPVLAIASACSKGTTILKGIRRLRLKESDRVESTEKMMNALGCKIGVEENSLSIRGGIDLSSSVSLDFHDHRFVMSSSVSGLVRSGRTIVSDPTAIKKSYPDFFDHLRSLGGDVTTISNFLGKILKVSVFGESHGKRIGAVLEGVPKGIKVEKEYVQKELDRRRSTTLLTTTRREPDTVEILSGLKEGITTGEAIRMEIKNRDIKSDAYIKGKGLIRPGHADYTARQKYGSVFDYRGGGFLSGRMTATFVAAGSVAKKIIATRGVRVLSHIVQIGTIRSDSNASDEEIENAEIQGVIKCIDPEKSIEMRRAIDDARSQGDSLGGIVECRIVGMPVGVGEPIFHSLESELSEAMFAIPAVKGVEFGSGFTGAGMRGSENNDPFAIRDGRVVTLTNNAGGILGGISNGMTVVFRVAFKPTSSIPRMQRTVNYSRGEDAMILVKGRHDPCIAVRAPPVVEAMAALTVADLMMISGDI
;
A
#
# COMPACT_ATOMS: atom_id res chain seq x y z
N MET A 1 4.55 0.52 6.28
CA MET A 1 4.00 1.67 5.54
C MET A 1 2.57 1.33 5.22
N ASN A 2 1.60 2.14 5.65
CA ASN A 2 0.24 2.01 5.13
C ASN A 2 0.20 2.90 3.89
N ASP A 3 0.22 2.28 2.70
CA ASP A 3 0.02 2.97 1.41
C ASP A 3 -1.46 3.38 1.30
N TYR A 4 -1.87 4.33 2.15
CA TYR A 4 -3.21 4.91 2.10
C TYR A 4 -3.40 5.59 0.73
N GLY A 5 -4.06 4.90 -0.20
CA GLY A 5 -4.45 5.47 -1.50
C GLY A 5 -4.13 4.60 -2.71
N VAL A 6 -3.34 3.53 -2.57
CA VAL A 6 -3.15 2.56 -3.65
C VAL A 6 -4.30 1.55 -3.60
N LYS A 7 -5.06 1.46 -4.68
CA LYS A 7 -6.05 0.40 -4.89
C LYS A 7 -5.61 -0.45 -6.07
N MET A 8 -6.03 -1.72 -6.07
CA MET A 8 -5.90 -2.56 -7.27
C MET A 8 -7.27 -2.69 -7.91
N GLU A 9 -7.34 -2.44 -9.20
CA GLU A 9 -8.51 -2.72 -10.02
C GLU A 9 -8.24 -3.97 -10.85
N ILE A 10 -9.12 -4.96 -10.71
CA ILE A 10 -9.04 -6.22 -11.42
C ILE A 10 -10.17 -6.25 -12.45
N GLY A 11 -9.81 -6.53 -13.70
CA GLY A 11 -10.73 -6.75 -14.81
C GLY A 11 -10.88 -8.20 -15.20
N ILE A 12 -11.93 -8.47 -15.98
CA ILE A 12 -12.13 -9.76 -16.63
C ILE A 12 -10.89 -10.10 -17.47
N SER A 13 -10.35 -11.30 -17.25
CA SER A 13 -9.12 -11.72 -17.92
C SER A 13 -9.04 -13.24 -18.00
N THR A 14 -8.27 -13.74 -18.97
CA THR A 14 -7.89 -15.15 -19.05
C THR A 14 -6.49 -15.28 -18.48
N VAL A 15 -6.31 -16.20 -17.53
CA VAL A 15 -5.01 -16.44 -16.89
C VAL A 15 -4.40 -17.75 -17.38
N GLU A 16 -3.15 -17.72 -17.81
CA GLU A 16 -2.40 -18.89 -18.24
C GLU A 16 -0.89 -18.71 -18.08
N GLY A 17 -0.17 -19.82 -17.94
CA GLY A 17 1.27 -19.82 -17.78
C GLY A 17 1.68 -20.39 -16.43
N GLU A 18 2.90 -20.03 -16.00
CA GLU A 18 3.56 -20.73 -14.91
C GLU A 18 4.20 -19.78 -13.91
N VAL A 19 4.03 -20.08 -12.62
CA VAL A 19 4.64 -19.34 -11.51
C VAL A 19 5.14 -20.31 -10.44
N THR A 20 6.06 -19.84 -9.59
CA THR A 20 6.54 -20.63 -8.45
C THR A 20 5.81 -20.21 -7.18
N ALA A 21 5.31 -21.19 -6.42
CA ALA A 21 4.63 -20.91 -5.15
C ALA A 21 5.53 -20.18 -4.16
N SER A 22 4.96 -19.17 -3.49
CA SER A 22 5.57 -18.54 -2.32
C SER A 22 5.87 -19.62 -1.24
N PRO A 23 7.01 -19.58 -0.53
CA PRO A 23 7.34 -20.60 0.45
C PRO A 23 6.36 -20.67 1.64
N SER A 24 6.19 -21.86 2.22
CA SER A 24 5.28 -22.07 3.33
C SER A 24 5.71 -21.33 4.60
N LYS A 25 4.87 -20.38 5.03
CA LYS A 25 5.04 -19.66 6.30
C LYS A 25 5.06 -20.63 7.49
N SER A 26 4.11 -21.56 7.49
CA SER A 26 3.91 -22.53 8.58
C SER A 26 5.10 -23.47 8.73
N GLN A 27 5.68 -23.93 7.61
CA GLN A 27 6.87 -24.78 7.65
C GLN A 27 8.11 -23.96 8.03
N THR A 28 8.23 -22.72 7.53
CA THR A 28 9.34 -21.81 7.87
C THR A 28 9.45 -21.59 9.39
N HIS A 29 8.33 -21.28 10.08
CA HIS A 29 8.33 -21.15 11.54
C HIS A 29 8.90 -22.39 12.25
N ARG A 30 8.44 -23.58 11.84
CA ARG A 30 8.84 -24.85 12.46
C ARG A 30 10.32 -25.15 12.22
N ALA A 31 10.78 -24.93 10.98
CA ALA A 31 12.18 -25.11 10.61
C ALA A 31 13.10 -24.17 11.39
N LEU A 32 12.74 -22.88 11.53
CA LEU A 32 13.49 -21.90 12.31
C LEU A 32 13.63 -22.32 13.78
N ILE A 33 12.54 -22.80 14.39
CA ILE A 33 12.54 -23.25 15.78
C ILE A 33 13.40 -24.51 15.93
N CYS A 34 13.19 -25.54 15.12
CA CYS A 34 13.98 -26.77 15.21
C CYS A 34 15.48 -26.51 14.96
N ALA A 35 15.83 -25.69 13.97
CA ALA A 35 17.20 -25.29 13.69
C ALA A 35 17.83 -24.50 14.86
N SER A 36 17.05 -23.67 15.55
CA SER A 36 17.52 -22.93 16.71
C SER A 36 17.79 -23.83 17.92
N LEU A 37 17.03 -24.92 18.07
CA LEU A 37 17.17 -25.89 19.17
C LEU A 37 18.27 -26.92 18.91
N ALA A 38 18.64 -27.12 17.64
CA ALA A 38 19.57 -28.15 17.19
C ALA A 38 20.99 -28.00 17.73
N GLU A 39 21.68 -29.13 17.89
CA GLU A 39 23.14 -29.17 18.06
C GLU A 39 23.80 -29.08 16.68
N GLY A 40 24.63 -28.04 16.48
CA GLY A 40 25.36 -27.79 15.24
C GLY A 40 24.78 -26.66 14.38
N VAL A 41 25.05 -26.71 13.07
CA VAL A 41 24.65 -25.68 12.11
C VAL A 41 23.63 -26.26 11.12
N SER A 42 22.46 -25.66 11.05
CA SER A 42 21.38 -26.04 10.13
C SER A 42 21.24 -25.04 8.99
N THR A 43 20.84 -25.52 7.82
CA THR A 43 20.56 -24.69 6.64
C THR A 43 19.09 -24.83 6.24
N ILE A 44 18.38 -23.71 6.14
CA ILE A 44 16.99 -23.67 5.68
C ILE A 44 16.97 -23.00 4.31
N TYR A 45 16.62 -23.75 3.26
CA TYR A 45 16.54 -23.25 1.89
C TYR A 45 15.12 -22.77 1.54
N GLY A 46 15.03 -21.64 0.84
CA GLY A 46 13.79 -20.99 0.44
C GLY A 46 12.86 -20.55 1.58
N PRO A 47 13.34 -19.98 2.70
CA PRO A 47 12.47 -19.56 3.79
C PRO A 47 11.55 -18.40 3.36
N LEU A 48 10.31 -18.37 3.87
CA LEU A 48 9.49 -17.18 3.72
C LEU A 48 10.00 -16.07 4.64
N LEU A 49 10.46 -14.95 4.09
CA LEU A 49 10.84 -13.76 4.85
C LEU A 49 9.64 -12.79 4.94
N CYS A 50 8.95 -12.78 6.07
CA CYS A 50 7.86 -11.85 6.35
C CYS A 50 7.86 -11.40 7.82
N ASP A 51 6.97 -10.49 8.20
CA ASP A 51 6.92 -9.95 9.57
C ASP A 51 6.77 -11.04 10.65
N ASP A 52 6.00 -12.08 10.36
CA ASP A 52 5.75 -13.20 11.28
C ASP A 52 7.00 -14.07 11.45
N THR A 53 7.65 -14.48 10.37
CA THR A 53 8.84 -15.34 10.42
C THR A 53 10.05 -14.56 10.92
N GLU A 54 10.09 -13.26 10.70
CA GLU A 54 11.07 -12.37 11.34
C GLU A 54 10.88 -12.32 12.86
N ALA A 55 9.64 -12.20 13.35
CA ALA A 55 9.38 -12.27 14.80
C ALA A 55 9.85 -13.60 15.40
N THR A 56 9.63 -14.71 14.70
CA THR A 56 10.16 -16.03 15.09
C THR A 56 11.69 -16.07 15.07
N LEU A 57 12.34 -15.54 14.03
CA LEU A 57 13.80 -15.51 13.94
C LEU A 57 14.43 -14.69 15.07
N GLN A 58 13.82 -13.56 15.43
CA GLN A 58 14.25 -12.75 16.58
C GLN A 58 14.01 -13.49 17.89
N ALA A 59 12.88 -14.19 18.05
CA ALA A 59 12.65 -15.05 19.20
C ALA A 59 13.71 -16.17 19.31
N CYS A 60 14.10 -16.82 18.21
CA CYS A 60 15.21 -17.79 18.19
C CYS A 60 16.52 -17.18 18.72
N LYS A 61 16.84 -15.94 18.32
CA LYS A 61 18.03 -15.21 18.81
C LYS A 61 17.94 -14.91 20.31
N SER A 62 16.78 -14.47 20.80
CA SER A 62 16.56 -14.19 22.23
C SER A 62 16.76 -15.44 23.09
N MET A 63 16.47 -16.63 22.56
CA MET A 63 16.70 -17.92 23.22
C MET A 63 18.16 -18.42 23.14
N GLY A 64 19.02 -17.74 22.37
CA GLY A 64 20.46 -17.97 22.33
C GLY A 64 21.03 -18.43 20.99
N ALA A 65 20.19 -18.70 19.97
CA ALA A 65 20.67 -19.16 18.67
C ALA A 65 21.42 -18.05 17.91
N GLU A 66 22.40 -18.43 17.11
CA GLU A 66 23.20 -17.52 16.29
C GLU A 66 22.79 -17.64 14.82
N ILE A 67 22.38 -16.52 14.21
CA ILE A 67 22.03 -16.46 12.79
C ILE A 67 23.29 -16.09 12.01
N LEU A 68 23.89 -17.08 11.37
CA LEU A 68 25.15 -16.94 10.63
C LEU A 68 24.95 -16.26 9.27
N SER A 69 23.82 -16.51 8.62
CA SER A 69 23.44 -15.90 7.34
C SER A 69 21.93 -15.82 7.19
N LYS A 70 21.44 -14.79 6.49
CA LYS A 70 20.03 -14.60 6.16
C LYS A 70 19.91 -13.98 4.77
N SER A 71 19.29 -14.71 3.85
CA SER A 71 18.84 -14.23 2.54
C SER A 71 17.49 -14.88 2.20
N GLU A 72 16.88 -14.46 1.08
CA GLU A 72 15.67 -15.12 0.54
C GLU A 72 15.95 -16.55 0.07
N GLU A 73 17.18 -16.84 -0.37
CA GLU A 73 17.59 -18.17 -0.79
C GLU A 73 17.77 -19.13 0.38
N LYS A 74 18.38 -18.67 1.49
CA LYS A 74 18.61 -19.51 2.66
C LYS A 74 18.87 -18.74 3.95
N ILE A 75 18.57 -19.40 5.07
CA ILE A 75 19.00 -18.99 6.41
C ILE A 75 19.91 -20.07 6.99
N ILE A 76 21.04 -19.66 7.56
CA ILE A 76 22.00 -20.54 8.24
C ILE A 76 21.97 -20.21 9.74
N ILE A 77 21.66 -21.21 10.56
CA ILE A 77 21.49 -21.06 12.01
C ILE A 77 22.44 -22.00 12.72
N ARG A 78 23.23 -21.47 13.66
CA ARG A 78 23.89 -22.28 14.68
C ARG A 78 22.94 -22.38 15.88
N GLY A 79 22.46 -23.58 16.12
CA GLY A 79 21.52 -23.86 17.19
C GLY A 79 22.19 -23.94 18.56
N ILE A 80 21.37 -23.97 19.61
CA ILE A 80 21.80 -23.92 21.01
C ILE A 80 22.11 -25.30 21.61
N GLY A 81 21.90 -26.39 20.88
CA GLY A 81 22.06 -27.76 21.39
C GLY A 81 21.18 -28.07 22.61
N GLY A 82 19.96 -27.52 22.66
CA GLY A 82 19.04 -27.64 23.79
C GLY A 82 19.43 -26.86 25.06
N VAL A 83 20.53 -26.09 25.06
CA VAL A 83 20.99 -25.30 26.20
C VAL A 83 20.69 -23.82 25.99
N PHE A 84 19.65 -23.32 26.66
CA PHE A 84 19.22 -21.93 26.50
C PHE A 84 20.23 -20.92 27.06
N SER A 85 20.51 -19.88 26.26
CA SER A 85 21.31 -18.72 26.66
C SER A 85 20.48 -17.47 26.43
N ILE A 86 19.73 -17.07 27.45
CA ILE A 86 18.81 -15.94 27.35
C ILE A 86 19.61 -14.63 27.36
N LYS A 87 19.82 -14.04 26.18
CA LYS A 87 20.50 -12.74 26.02
C LYS A 87 19.58 -11.59 26.38
N GLU A 88 18.32 -11.68 25.96
CA GLU A 88 17.28 -10.69 26.21
C GLU A 88 16.04 -11.41 26.75
N GLY A 89 15.59 -11.05 27.95
CA GLY A 89 14.37 -11.60 28.56
C GLY A 89 13.08 -11.09 27.93
N LYS A 90 13.06 -10.81 26.62
CA LYS A 90 11.94 -10.20 25.89
C LYS A 90 11.76 -10.84 24.51
N ILE A 91 10.52 -11.10 24.14
CA ILE A 91 10.09 -11.55 22.81
C ILE A 91 8.97 -10.63 22.32
N ASP A 92 9.23 -9.83 21.28
CA ASP A 92 8.19 -9.08 20.56
C ASP A 92 7.61 -9.98 19.46
N CYS A 93 6.40 -10.49 19.71
CA CYS A 93 5.69 -11.34 18.76
C CYS A 93 5.10 -10.55 17.58
N LYS A 94 5.16 -9.21 17.59
CA LYS A 94 4.44 -8.34 16.64
C LYS A 94 2.96 -8.76 16.55
N GLU A 95 2.49 -9.22 15.39
CA GLU A 95 1.14 -9.79 15.19
C GLU A 95 1.12 -11.33 15.07
N SER A 96 2.27 -11.97 15.25
CA SER A 96 2.47 -13.39 14.99
C SER A 96 1.92 -14.26 16.11
N GLY A 97 0.73 -14.81 15.88
CA GLY A 97 0.14 -15.82 16.78
C GLY A 97 1.00 -17.08 16.89
N SER A 98 1.65 -17.49 15.81
CA SER A 98 2.56 -18.63 15.79
C SER A 98 3.77 -18.41 16.70
N THR A 99 4.44 -17.26 16.57
CA THR A 99 5.60 -16.92 17.43
C THR A 99 5.21 -16.94 18.90
N LEU A 100 4.11 -16.28 19.27
CA LEU A 100 3.61 -16.28 20.64
C LEU A 100 3.42 -17.71 21.17
N ARG A 101 2.65 -18.54 20.46
CA ARG A 101 2.21 -19.85 20.95
C ARG A 101 3.30 -20.91 20.88
N PHE A 102 4.26 -20.80 19.97
CA PHE A 102 5.37 -21.75 19.88
C PHE A 102 6.48 -21.45 20.89
N PHE A 103 6.75 -20.18 21.18
CA PHE A 103 7.78 -19.81 22.15
C PHE A 103 7.30 -19.80 23.59
N THR A 104 5.99 -19.66 23.85
CA THR A 104 5.47 -19.67 25.23
C THR A 104 5.87 -20.97 25.99
N PRO A 105 5.73 -22.19 25.43
CA PRO A 105 6.21 -23.42 26.07
C PRO A 105 7.74 -23.50 26.19
N LEU A 106 8.49 -23.01 25.20
CA LEU A 106 9.96 -22.98 25.25
C LEU A 106 10.46 -22.05 26.37
N ALA A 107 9.80 -20.91 26.55
CA ALA A 107 10.09 -19.97 27.62
C ALA A 107 9.79 -20.54 29.02
N ALA A 108 8.80 -21.44 29.12
CA ALA A 108 8.51 -22.14 30.37
C ALA A 108 9.65 -23.08 30.81
N ILE A 109 10.40 -23.65 29.85
CA ILE A 109 11.44 -24.66 30.14
C ILE A 109 12.88 -24.09 30.15
N CYS A 110 13.08 -22.85 29.70
CA CYS A 110 14.42 -22.27 29.54
C CYS A 110 15.08 -21.79 30.85
N GLY A 111 14.37 -21.80 31.98
CA GLY A 111 14.92 -21.48 33.32
C GLY A 111 15.16 -20.00 33.60
N GLY A 112 14.56 -19.08 32.82
CA GLY A 112 14.66 -17.63 32.98
C GLY A 112 13.30 -16.93 33.08
N LYS A 113 13.30 -15.60 33.21
CA LYS A 113 12.10 -14.77 33.04
C LYS A 113 12.05 -14.22 31.61
N ILE A 114 10.96 -14.50 30.89
CA ILE A 114 10.75 -14.01 29.53
C ILE A 114 9.43 -13.24 29.44
N SER A 115 9.50 -12.00 28.99
CA SER A 115 8.35 -11.14 28.74
C SER A 115 7.91 -11.25 27.28
N PHE A 116 6.62 -11.48 27.05
CA PHE A 116 6.01 -11.51 25.72
C PHE A 116 5.26 -10.20 25.45
N PHE A 117 5.47 -9.62 24.27
CA PHE A 117 4.78 -8.42 23.79
C PHE A 117 4.14 -8.67 22.41
N GLY A 118 3.16 -7.86 22.05
CA GLY A 118 2.51 -7.91 20.74
C GLY A 118 1.84 -6.60 20.38
N ARG A 119 1.21 -6.57 19.20
CA ARG A 119 0.36 -5.46 18.76
C ARG A 119 -1.10 -5.71 19.20
N PRO A 120 -1.98 -4.68 19.22
CA PRO A 120 -3.37 -4.81 19.71
C PRO A 120 -4.21 -5.90 19.03
N SER A 121 -3.92 -6.24 17.77
CA SER A 121 -4.61 -7.33 17.06
C SER A 121 -4.31 -8.71 17.65
N LEU A 122 -3.12 -8.89 18.24
CA LEU A 122 -2.67 -10.14 18.86
C LEU A 122 -3.23 -10.30 20.28
N GLU A 123 -3.45 -9.20 21.00
CA GLU A 123 -3.99 -9.18 22.38
C GLU A 123 -5.36 -9.88 22.49
N ARG A 124 -6.19 -9.79 21.45
CA ARG A 124 -7.52 -10.44 21.41
C ARG A 124 -7.48 -11.93 21.09
N ARG A 125 -6.32 -12.49 20.74
CA ARG A 125 -6.22 -13.89 20.30
C ARG A 125 -6.02 -14.83 21.50
N PRO A 126 -6.65 -16.01 21.52
CA PRO A 126 -6.60 -16.90 22.67
C PRO A 126 -5.18 -17.43 22.92
N VAL A 127 -4.73 -17.33 24.18
CA VAL A 127 -3.49 -17.95 24.72
C VAL A 127 -3.68 -18.50 26.14
N LEU A 128 -4.71 -18.07 26.88
CA LEU A 128 -4.97 -18.48 28.26
C LEU A 128 -4.95 -20.01 28.48
N ALA A 129 -5.61 -20.77 27.60
CA ALA A 129 -5.63 -22.23 27.72
C ALA A 129 -4.23 -22.87 27.65
N LEU A 130 -3.31 -22.28 26.88
CA LEU A 130 -1.92 -22.73 26.85
C LEU A 130 -1.17 -22.32 28.12
N LEU A 131 -1.41 -21.11 28.64
CA LEU A 131 -0.79 -20.62 29.87
C LEU A 131 -1.21 -21.45 31.08
N SER A 132 -2.50 -21.77 31.22
CA SER A 132 -3.00 -22.62 32.30
C SER A 132 -2.35 -24.01 32.28
N VAL A 133 -2.19 -24.61 31.08
CA VAL A 133 -1.45 -25.87 30.92
C VAL A 133 0.00 -25.73 31.40
N LEU A 134 0.66 -24.62 31.13
CA LEU A 134 2.04 -24.40 31.56
C LEU A 134 2.16 -24.11 33.07
N GLU A 135 1.15 -23.46 33.67
CA GLU A 135 1.04 -23.29 35.12
C GLU A 135 0.87 -24.65 35.83
N ASP A 136 0.05 -25.55 35.27
CA ASP A 136 -0.07 -26.94 35.74
C ASP A 136 1.25 -27.72 35.59
N PHE A 137 2.09 -27.32 34.64
CA PHE A 137 3.46 -27.82 34.52
C PHE A 137 4.40 -27.27 35.60
N GLY A 138 4.03 -26.20 36.30
CA GLY A 138 4.86 -25.54 37.31
C GLY A 138 5.63 -24.33 36.78
N ALA A 139 5.24 -23.80 35.61
CA ALA A 139 5.60 -22.45 35.22
C ALA A 139 4.82 -21.43 36.07
N SER A 140 5.38 -20.23 36.23
CA SER A 140 4.71 -19.10 36.83
C SER A 140 4.47 -18.05 35.76
N VAL A 141 3.21 -17.62 35.63
CA VAL A 141 2.80 -16.57 34.70
C VAL A 141 2.41 -15.33 35.49
N GLU A 142 2.98 -14.19 35.11
CA GLU A 142 2.65 -12.87 35.65
C GLU A 142 2.00 -12.06 34.53
N TYR A 143 0.72 -11.73 34.69
CA TYR A 143 -0.02 -10.89 33.75
C TYR A 143 0.22 -9.42 34.08
N LEU A 144 0.63 -8.62 33.10
CA LEU A 144 0.87 -7.17 33.29
C LEU A 144 -0.40 -6.33 33.03
N MET A 145 -1.44 -6.96 32.49
CA MET A 145 -2.74 -6.37 32.18
C MET A 145 -3.84 -7.38 32.57
N ASP A 146 -4.78 -7.68 31.67
CA ASP A 146 -5.85 -8.64 31.93
C ASP A 146 -5.35 -10.09 31.89
N VAL A 147 -6.00 -10.96 32.66
CA VAL A 147 -5.69 -12.40 32.67
C VAL A 147 -5.84 -12.99 31.26
N GLY A 148 -4.79 -13.67 30.79
CA GLY A 148 -4.75 -14.27 29.46
C GLY A 148 -4.46 -13.30 28.32
N SER A 149 -4.14 -12.03 28.61
CA SER A 149 -3.77 -11.02 27.61
C SER A 149 -2.27 -10.75 27.57
N LEU A 150 -1.80 -10.17 26.45
CA LEU A 150 -0.45 -9.60 26.36
C LEU A 150 -0.45 -8.18 26.96
N PRO A 151 0.69 -7.72 27.53
CA PRO A 151 1.91 -8.48 27.77
C PRO A 151 1.84 -9.34 29.05
N PHE A 152 2.56 -10.46 29.04
CA PHE A 152 2.74 -11.32 30.22
C PHE A 152 4.20 -11.76 30.34
N ILE A 153 4.60 -12.14 31.55
CA ILE A 153 5.92 -12.69 31.86
C ILE A 153 5.74 -14.16 32.23
N ILE A 154 6.51 -15.04 31.60
CA ILE A 154 6.61 -16.44 32.01
C ILE A 154 7.96 -16.70 32.65
N SER A 155 7.95 -17.47 33.73
CA SER A 155 9.16 -17.87 34.44
C SER A 155 9.03 -19.27 35.00
N SER A 156 10.15 -19.96 35.17
CA SER A 156 10.19 -21.25 35.85
C SER A 156 11.05 -21.15 37.11
N LYS A 157 10.59 -21.71 38.23
CA LYS A 157 11.35 -21.82 39.49
C LYS A 157 12.11 -23.15 39.60
N GLY A 158 12.14 -23.99 38.55
CA GLY A 158 12.76 -25.33 38.60
C GLY A 158 12.84 -26.04 37.24
N LYS A 159 13.59 -27.15 37.20
CA LYS A 159 13.71 -28.03 36.02
C LYS A 159 12.40 -28.80 35.84
N LEU A 160 11.56 -28.32 34.93
CA LEU A 160 10.35 -29.02 34.52
C LEU A 160 10.69 -30.46 34.10
N SER A 161 9.86 -31.43 34.50
CA SER A 161 9.97 -32.85 34.14
C SER A 161 8.71 -33.31 33.42
N GLY A 162 8.84 -34.35 32.59
CA GLY A 162 7.73 -34.92 31.84
C GLY A 162 6.62 -35.44 32.76
N ARG A 163 5.39 -35.20 32.34
CA ARG A 163 4.16 -35.55 33.07
C ARG A 163 2.97 -35.64 32.10
N GLN A 164 1.80 -35.98 32.63
CA GLN A 164 0.55 -35.96 31.88
C GLN A 164 0.02 -34.52 31.70
N VAL A 165 -0.46 -34.22 30.50
CA VAL A 165 -1.03 -32.93 30.07
C VAL A 165 -2.42 -33.17 29.54
N LYS A 166 -3.36 -32.32 29.91
CA LYS A 166 -4.69 -32.30 29.28
C LYS A 166 -4.88 -30.97 28.60
N ILE A 167 -5.22 -30.99 27.31
CA ILE A 167 -5.44 -29.77 26.53
C ILE A 167 -6.61 -29.94 25.57
N SER A 168 -7.40 -28.88 25.39
CA SER A 168 -8.52 -28.88 24.45
C SER A 168 -8.02 -28.82 23.00
N GLY A 169 -8.52 -29.72 22.15
CA GLY A 169 -8.15 -29.83 20.73
C GLY A 169 -8.86 -28.85 19.81
N ASN A 170 -9.96 -28.23 20.26
CA ASN A 170 -10.81 -27.35 19.47
C ASN A 170 -10.48 -25.85 19.60
N ILE A 171 -9.49 -25.47 20.42
CA ILE A 171 -9.15 -24.04 20.62
C ILE A 171 -8.08 -23.60 19.61
N SER A 172 -6.93 -24.28 19.54
CA SER A 172 -5.85 -23.98 18.60
C SER A 172 -4.80 -25.08 18.48
N SER A 173 -4.57 -25.60 17.27
CA SER A 173 -3.50 -26.56 16.97
C SER A 173 -2.08 -26.03 17.26
N GLN A 174 -1.93 -24.70 17.32
CA GLN A 174 -0.65 -24.07 17.64
C GLN A 174 -0.23 -24.30 19.10
N PHE A 175 -1.18 -24.53 20.01
CA PHE A 175 -0.87 -24.83 21.41
C PHE A 175 -0.16 -26.19 21.52
N ILE A 176 -0.74 -27.21 20.87
CA ILE A 176 -0.16 -28.55 20.81
C ILE A 176 1.20 -28.49 20.12
N SER A 177 1.30 -27.82 18.97
CA SER A 177 2.57 -27.67 18.25
C SER A 177 3.65 -26.99 19.11
N GLY A 178 3.29 -25.97 19.89
CA GLY A 178 4.21 -25.31 20.82
C GLY A 178 4.73 -26.26 21.89
N LEU A 179 3.86 -27.09 22.47
CA LEU A 179 4.25 -28.13 23.42
C LEU A 179 5.23 -29.14 22.77
N LEU A 180 4.97 -29.57 21.53
CA LEU A 180 5.84 -30.53 20.84
C LEU A 180 7.26 -30.04 20.56
N PHE A 181 7.52 -28.72 20.60
CA PHE A 181 8.89 -28.19 20.56
C PHE A 181 9.60 -28.25 21.92
N ALA A 182 8.85 -28.11 23.02
CA ALA A 182 9.42 -28.00 24.37
C ALA A 182 9.56 -29.37 25.05
N LEU A 183 8.55 -30.24 24.93
CA LEU A 183 8.50 -31.53 25.63
C LEU A 183 9.69 -32.47 25.33
N PRO A 184 10.24 -32.55 24.10
CA PRO A 184 11.40 -33.41 23.82
C PRO A 184 12.65 -33.06 24.65
N LEU A 185 12.78 -31.80 25.09
CA LEU A 185 13.92 -31.30 25.87
C LEU A 185 13.80 -31.60 27.37
N LEU A 186 12.63 -32.02 27.86
CA LEU A 186 12.43 -32.38 29.27
C LEU A 186 13.10 -33.72 29.57
N LYS A 187 13.59 -33.92 30.80
CA LYS A 187 14.26 -35.19 31.18
C LYS A 187 13.35 -36.43 31.18
N GLY A 188 12.03 -36.24 31.33
CA GLY A 188 11.05 -37.33 31.48
C GLY A 188 10.09 -37.40 30.31
N GLU A 189 9.50 -38.57 30.10
CA GLU A 189 8.44 -38.76 29.10
C GLU A 189 7.20 -37.93 29.44
N SER A 190 6.58 -37.35 28.41
CA SER A 190 5.39 -36.51 28.53
C SER A 190 4.22 -37.12 27.77
N TYR A 191 3.02 -37.07 28.36
CA TYR A 191 1.80 -37.62 27.77
C TYR A 191 0.79 -36.50 27.56
N VAL A 192 0.50 -36.13 26.31
CA VAL A 192 -0.50 -35.11 25.99
C VAL A 192 -1.82 -35.79 25.60
N THR A 193 -2.82 -35.64 26.46
CA THR A 193 -4.20 -36.10 26.23
C THR A 193 -5.03 -34.94 25.67
N ILE A 194 -5.56 -35.10 24.45
CA ILE A 194 -6.45 -34.12 23.83
C ILE A 194 -7.90 -34.40 24.26
N THR A 195 -8.51 -33.47 24.98
CA THR A 195 -9.81 -33.69 25.65
C THR A 195 -11.01 -33.56 24.71
N THR A 196 -10.87 -32.86 23.59
CA THR A 196 -11.88 -32.72 22.53
C THR A 196 -11.35 -33.25 21.21
N ASP A 197 -12.17 -33.27 20.15
CA ASP A 197 -11.64 -33.54 18.81
C ASP A 197 -10.61 -32.48 18.42
N LEU A 198 -9.54 -32.94 17.75
CA LEU A 198 -8.45 -32.08 17.29
C LEU A 198 -8.85 -31.41 15.98
N GLU A 199 -9.05 -30.10 16.06
CA GLU A 199 -9.26 -29.27 14.87
C GLU A 199 -7.91 -28.83 14.28
N SER A 200 -7.83 -28.75 12.95
CA SER A 200 -6.60 -28.38 12.24
C SER A 200 -5.44 -29.36 12.50
N LYS A 201 -5.76 -30.66 12.58
CA LYS A 201 -4.81 -31.76 12.87
C LYS A 201 -3.60 -31.78 11.95
N ASP A 202 -3.78 -31.37 10.69
CA ASP A 202 -2.72 -31.37 9.68
C ASP A 202 -1.58 -30.40 10.03
N TYR A 203 -1.85 -29.35 10.80
CA TYR A 203 -0.78 -28.48 11.32
C TYR A 203 0.04 -29.13 12.43
N VAL A 204 -0.55 -30.04 13.21
CA VAL A 204 0.19 -30.82 14.21
C VAL A 204 1.04 -31.87 13.49
N GLU A 205 0.51 -32.53 12.47
CA GLU A 205 1.27 -33.47 11.63
C GLU A 205 2.43 -32.77 10.92
N LEU A 206 2.24 -31.55 10.39
CA LEU A 206 3.32 -30.74 9.83
C LEU A 206 4.40 -30.41 10.87
N THR A 207 4.02 -30.20 12.14
CA THR A 207 5.00 -30.02 13.23
C THR A 207 5.81 -31.29 13.44
N ILE A 208 5.15 -32.45 13.48
CA ILE A 208 5.80 -33.75 13.66
C ILE A 208 6.74 -34.05 12.48
N ASP A 209 6.32 -33.81 11.23
CA ASP A 209 7.17 -33.98 10.03
C ASP A 209 8.47 -33.18 10.13
N VAL A 210 8.37 -31.91 10.54
CA VAL A 210 9.57 -31.07 10.70
C VAL A 210 10.40 -31.52 11.91
N LEU A 211 9.79 -31.94 13.01
CA LEU A 211 10.50 -32.48 14.18
C LEU A 211 11.30 -33.75 13.82
N GLU A 212 10.71 -34.66 13.06
CA GLU A 212 11.35 -35.91 12.61
C GLU A 212 12.59 -35.64 11.75
N ARG A 213 12.56 -34.61 10.88
CA ARG A 213 13.73 -34.16 10.09
C ARG A 213 14.89 -33.63 10.93
N PHE A 214 14.62 -33.23 12.17
CA PHE A 214 15.61 -32.80 13.16
C PHE A 214 15.88 -33.90 14.21
N GLY A 215 15.48 -35.15 13.93
CA GLY A 215 15.80 -36.32 14.76
C GLY A 215 14.91 -36.51 15.98
N ILE A 216 13.82 -35.76 16.11
CA ILE A 216 12.88 -35.88 17.23
C ILE A 216 11.78 -36.88 16.91
N LYS A 217 11.51 -37.77 17.86
CA LYS A 217 10.47 -38.81 17.77
C LYS A 217 9.26 -38.42 18.60
N ILE A 218 8.08 -38.52 17.98
CA ILE A 218 6.78 -38.27 18.61
C ILE A 218 5.85 -39.43 18.26
N HIS A 219 5.25 -40.06 19.28
CA HIS A 219 4.27 -41.11 19.09
C HIS A 219 2.86 -40.53 19.28
N ARG A 220 1.93 -40.86 18.39
CA ARG A 220 0.54 -40.39 18.45
C ARG A 220 -0.43 -41.48 18.03
N THR A 221 -1.63 -41.48 18.62
CA THR A 221 -2.75 -42.28 18.12
C THR A 221 -3.26 -41.68 16.79
N PRO A 222 -3.89 -42.49 15.90
CA PRO A 222 -4.40 -41.98 14.62
C PRO A 222 -5.40 -40.82 14.72
N ASP A 223 -6.14 -40.75 15.82
CA ASP A 223 -7.10 -39.68 16.15
C ASP A 223 -6.47 -38.51 16.94
N PHE A 224 -5.16 -38.56 17.21
CA PHE A 224 -4.39 -37.63 18.04
C PHE A 224 -4.86 -37.50 19.50
N ARG A 225 -5.80 -38.32 19.97
CA ARG A 225 -6.30 -38.23 21.35
C ARG A 225 -5.20 -38.41 22.39
N ASN A 226 -4.18 -39.21 22.08
CA ASN A 226 -3.00 -39.35 22.93
C ASN A 226 -1.72 -39.14 22.10
N ILE A 227 -0.85 -38.27 22.61
CA ILE A 227 0.50 -38.04 22.07
C ILE A 227 1.51 -38.32 23.18
N THR A 228 2.45 -39.22 22.92
CA THR A 228 3.56 -39.55 23.82
C THR A 228 4.85 -38.97 23.26
N VAL A 229 5.53 -38.17 24.09
CA VAL A 229 6.79 -37.50 23.74
C VAL A 229 7.90 -38.00 24.65
N PRO A 230 8.83 -38.83 24.14
CA PRO A 230 10.02 -39.21 24.88
C PRO A 230 10.82 -37.99 25.32
N GLY A 231 11.30 -37.98 26.56
CA GLY A 231 12.17 -36.91 27.08
C GLY A 231 13.65 -37.14 26.76
N GLY A 232 14.47 -36.11 26.97
CA GLY A 232 15.93 -36.16 26.83
C GLY A 232 16.39 -36.29 25.37
N GLN A 233 15.55 -35.91 24.42
CA GLN A 233 15.88 -35.95 23.00
C GLN A 233 16.77 -34.77 22.63
N VAL A 234 17.61 -34.97 21.61
CA VAL A 234 18.52 -33.96 21.08
C VAL A 234 18.09 -33.62 19.66
N TYR A 235 17.81 -32.34 19.41
CA TYR A 235 17.59 -31.82 18.06
C TYR A 235 18.92 -31.88 17.30
N ARG A 236 18.92 -32.50 16.12
CA ARG A 236 20.11 -32.63 15.27
C ARG A 236 20.07 -31.60 14.15
N ALA A 237 21.20 -30.97 13.87
CA ALA A 237 21.30 -30.06 12.73
C ALA A 237 20.92 -30.77 11.43
N SER A 238 20.23 -30.04 10.55
CA SER A 238 19.65 -30.59 9.33
C SER A 238 19.63 -29.55 8.21
N GLU A 239 19.60 -30.03 6.97
CA GLU A 239 19.30 -29.21 5.81
C GLU A 239 17.85 -29.44 5.39
N ILE A 240 17.07 -28.36 5.31
CA ILE A 240 15.65 -28.44 4.99
C ILE A 240 15.29 -27.41 3.90
N THR A 241 14.68 -27.89 2.83
CA THR A 241 14.06 -27.04 1.81
C THR A 241 12.59 -26.82 2.15
N ILE A 242 12.20 -25.55 2.26
CA ILE A 242 10.81 -25.16 2.47
C ILE A 242 10.04 -25.32 1.15
N GLU A 243 8.94 -26.05 1.20
CA GLU A 243 8.06 -26.24 0.04
C GLU A 243 7.12 -25.03 -0.13
N GLY A 244 6.50 -24.92 -1.30
CA GLY A 244 5.51 -23.90 -1.62
C GLY A 244 4.27 -23.98 -0.73
N ASP A 245 3.68 -22.84 -0.43
CA ASP A 245 2.54 -22.69 0.46
C ASP A 245 1.23 -23.03 -0.27
N TYR A 246 0.57 -24.12 0.12
CA TYR A 246 -0.71 -24.50 -0.46
C TYR A 246 -1.81 -23.49 -0.13
N SER A 247 -1.77 -22.86 1.05
CA SER A 247 -2.75 -21.86 1.48
C SER A 247 -2.75 -20.63 0.56
N SER A 248 -1.57 -20.16 0.16
CA SER A 248 -1.36 -19.00 -0.72
C SER A 248 -1.48 -19.38 -2.18
N SER A 249 -1.13 -20.61 -2.55
CA SER A 249 -1.29 -21.08 -3.93
C SER A 249 -2.75 -21.35 -4.29
N ALA A 250 -3.61 -21.63 -3.30
CA ALA A 250 -5.04 -21.86 -3.51
C ALA A 250 -5.72 -20.75 -4.33
N TYR A 251 -5.30 -19.50 -4.19
CA TYR A 251 -5.84 -18.38 -4.97
C TYR A 251 -5.54 -18.50 -6.47
N LEU A 252 -4.32 -18.92 -6.82
CA LEU A 252 -3.94 -19.15 -8.21
C LEU A 252 -4.58 -20.42 -8.78
N LEU A 253 -4.70 -21.47 -7.97
CA LEU A 253 -5.38 -22.71 -8.39
C LEU A 253 -6.87 -22.46 -8.66
N VAL A 254 -7.54 -21.68 -7.82
CA VAL A 254 -8.94 -21.27 -8.06
C VAL A 254 -9.02 -20.31 -9.26
N ALA A 255 -8.07 -19.39 -9.43
CA ALA A 255 -8.00 -18.55 -10.62
C ALA A 255 -7.88 -19.39 -11.91
N GLY A 256 -7.05 -20.43 -11.92
CA GLY A 256 -6.96 -21.38 -13.03
C GLY A 256 -8.28 -22.11 -13.29
N ALA A 257 -8.97 -22.57 -12.23
CA ALA A 257 -10.26 -23.25 -12.37
C ALA A 257 -11.37 -22.35 -12.95
N LEU A 258 -11.35 -21.05 -12.63
CA LEU A 258 -12.40 -20.10 -13.01
C LEU A 258 -12.09 -19.34 -14.32
N ALA A 259 -10.84 -18.94 -14.51
CA ALA A 259 -10.39 -18.02 -15.56
C ALA A 259 -9.22 -18.56 -16.39
N GLY A 260 -8.84 -19.84 -16.22
CA GLY A 260 -7.74 -20.48 -16.96
C GLY A 260 -7.86 -20.42 -18.48
N GLY A 261 -6.73 -20.26 -19.17
CA GLY A 261 -6.59 -20.55 -20.60
C GLY A 261 -6.45 -22.05 -20.89
N GLU A 262 -6.25 -22.41 -22.16
CA GLU A 262 -6.05 -23.81 -22.59
C GLU A 262 -4.80 -24.45 -21.96
N ARG A 263 -3.73 -23.67 -21.78
CA ARG A 263 -2.50 -24.12 -21.11
C ARG A 263 -2.65 -24.25 -19.59
N GLY A 264 -3.69 -23.65 -19.02
CA GLY A 264 -3.94 -23.61 -17.58
C GLY A 264 -2.95 -22.72 -16.82
N VAL A 265 -3.15 -22.67 -15.51
CA VAL A 265 -2.25 -22.03 -14.55
C VAL A 265 -1.45 -23.13 -13.86
N THR A 266 -0.13 -23.13 -14.04
CA THR A 266 0.80 -24.05 -13.41
C THR A 266 1.50 -23.38 -12.22
N VAL A 267 1.44 -24.02 -11.06
CA VAL A 267 2.13 -23.57 -9.84
C VAL A 267 3.20 -24.59 -9.46
N ARG A 268 4.48 -24.18 -9.54
CA ARG A 268 5.64 -24.98 -9.14
C ARG A 268 5.89 -24.96 -7.63
N ASN A 269 6.75 -25.87 -7.17
CA ASN A 269 7.14 -26.05 -5.77
C ASN A 269 6.00 -26.49 -4.84
N LEU A 270 4.94 -27.09 -5.38
CA LEU A 270 3.84 -27.68 -4.61
C LEU A 270 3.97 -29.19 -4.57
N ARG A 271 4.53 -29.73 -3.48
CA ARG A 271 4.81 -31.16 -3.37
C ARG A 271 3.54 -32.00 -3.26
N SER A 272 3.42 -33.00 -4.12
CA SER A 272 2.28 -33.93 -4.14
C SER A 272 2.08 -34.67 -2.81
N GLU A 273 3.15 -34.93 -2.07
CA GLU A 273 3.14 -35.60 -0.75
C GLU A 273 3.18 -34.65 0.45
N SER A 274 2.95 -33.36 0.24
CA SER A 274 2.96 -32.33 1.29
C SER A 274 2.02 -32.68 2.45
N LYS A 275 2.48 -32.42 3.68
CA LYS A 275 1.69 -32.53 4.92
C LYS A 275 0.91 -31.25 5.26
N GLN A 276 0.95 -30.23 4.40
CA GLN A 276 0.12 -29.03 4.58
C GLN A 276 -1.36 -29.39 4.41
N GLY A 277 -2.18 -29.12 5.43
CA GLY A 277 -3.63 -29.42 5.36
C GLY A 277 -4.33 -28.76 4.18
N ASP A 278 -3.91 -27.54 3.85
CA ASP A 278 -4.48 -26.74 2.76
C ASP A 278 -4.24 -27.35 1.36
N ARG A 279 -3.40 -28.40 1.23
CA ARG A 279 -3.32 -29.25 0.03
C ARG A 279 -4.68 -29.83 -0.37
N ARG A 280 -5.62 -29.96 0.59
CA ARG A 280 -7.02 -30.35 0.34
C ARG A 280 -7.73 -29.47 -0.68
N ILE A 281 -7.24 -28.26 -0.99
CA ILE A 281 -7.75 -27.46 -2.10
C ILE A 281 -7.83 -28.25 -3.42
N ILE A 282 -6.86 -29.14 -3.68
CA ILE A 282 -6.86 -30.03 -4.86
C ILE A 282 -8.09 -30.95 -4.82
N THR A 283 -8.32 -31.60 -3.69
CA THR A 283 -9.46 -32.52 -3.51
C THR A 283 -10.79 -31.78 -3.63
N PHE A 284 -10.88 -30.58 -3.04
CA PHE A 284 -12.09 -29.77 -3.08
C PHE A 284 -12.40 -29.31 -4.50
N LEU A 285 -11.43 -28.75 -5.22
CA LEU A 285 -11.62 -28.37 -6.62
C LEU A 285 -11.96 -29.57 -7.52
N LYS A 286 -11.32 -30.73 -7.33
CA LYS A 286 -11.70 -31.97 -8.05
C LYS A 286 -13.14 -32.37 -7.74
N SER A 287 -13.60 -32.29 -6.49
CA SER A 287 -14.99 -32.59 -6.12
C SER A 287 -16.00 -31.60 -6.71
N MET A 288 -15.56 -30.38 -7.02
CA MET A 288 -16.34 -29.38 -7.76
C MET A 288 -16.28 -29.60 -9.29
N GLY A 289 -15.48 -30.55 -9.79
CA GLY A 289 -15.33 -30.83 -11.22
C GLY A 289 -14.23 -30.06 -11.94
N ALA A 290 -13.22 -29.55 -11.22
CA ALA A 290 -12.07 -28.90 -11.82
C ALA A 290 -11.12 -29.89 -12.53
N ASP A 291 -10.62 -29.50 -13.70
CA ASP A 291 -9.51 -30.15 -14.39
C ASP A 291 -8.18 -29.77 -13.71
N ILE A 292 -7.56 -30.77 -13.06
CA ILE A 292 -6.32 -30.60 -12.29
C ILE A 292 -5.36 -31.74 -12.60
N GLU A 293 -4.19 -31.37 -13.10
CA GLU A 293 -3.01 -32.22 -13.22
C GLU A 293 -2.09 -31.98 -12.02
N LEU A 294 -1.70 -33.07 -11.36
CA LEU A 294 -0.79 -33.06 -10.21
C LEU A 294 0.40 -33.95 -10.54
N GLU A 295 1.58 -33.36 -10.55
CA GLU A 295 2.86 -34.09 -10.61
C GLU A 295 3.59 -33.91 -9.26
N ASP A 296 4.84 -34.40 -9.16
CA ASP A 296 5.57 -34.47 -7.89
C ASP A 296 5.75 -33.12 -7.19
N SER A 297 5.90 -32.02 -7.95
CA SER A 297 6.15 -30.68 -7.41
C SER A 297 5.41 -29.55 -8.14
N THR A 298 4.44 -29.91 -8.98
CA THR A 298 3.71 -28.98 -9.85
C THR A 298 2.22 -29.30 -9.80
N VAL A 299 1.40 -28.25 -9.81
CA VAL A 299 -0.06 -28.36 -9.94
C VAL A 299 -0.51 -27.47 -11.08
N THR A 300 -1.14 -28.05 -12.09
CA THR A 300 -1.72 -27.33 -13.23
C THR A 300 -3.24 -27.40 -13.14
N VAL A 301 -3.90 -26.25 -13.24
CA VAL A 301 -5.37 -26.15 -13.21
C VAL A 301 -5.87 -25.44 -14.46
N ARG A 302 -6.84 -26.04 -15.14
CA ARG A 302 -7.49 -25.46 -16.32
C ARG A 302 -8.91 -25.02 -16.01
N LYS A 303 -9.41 -24.09 -16.83
CA LYS A 303 -10.75 -23.56 -16.68
C LYS A 303 -11.78 -24.67 -16.78
N SER A 304 -12.71 -24.68 -15.83
CA SER A 304 -13.65 -25.76 -15.63
C SER A 304 -15.03 -25.24 -15.24
N ASN A 305 -16.08 -25.97 -15.61
CA ASN A 305 -17.44 -25.67 -15.17
C ASN A 305 -17.68 -26.30 -13.79
N LEU A 306 -17.46 -25.51 -12.74
CA LEU A 306 -17.59 -26.00 -11.37
C LEU A 306 -19.05 -26.28 -10.99
N SER A 307 -19.28 -27.28 -10.15
CA SER A 307 -20.59 -27.65 -9.60
C SER A 307 -20.59 -27.55 -8.07
N GLY A 308 -21.73 -27.17 -7.51
CA GLY A 308 -21.93 -27.08 -6.06
C GLY A 308 -21.85 -28.45 -5.40
N CYS A 309 -21.23 -28.51 -4.23
CA CYS A 309 -21.02 -29.74 -3.46
C CYS A 309 -21.00 -29.45 -1.95
N GLU A 310 -20.78 -30.48 -1.13
CA GLU A 310 -20.54 -30.33 0.30
C GLU A 310 -19.06 -30.49 0.61
N ILE A 311 -18.48 -29.54 1.35
CA ILE A 311 -17.04 -29.50 1.68
C ILE A 311 -16.85 -29.33 3.18
N GLU A 312 -16.09 -30.24 3.78
CA GLU A 312 -15.67 -30.17 5.19
C GLU A 312 -14.35 -29.39 5.35
N VAL A 313 -14.43 -28.19 5.93
CA VAL A 313 -13.32 -27.22 6.03
C VAL A 313 -12.75 -27.05 7.44
N SER A 314 -13.19 -27.82 8.45
CA SER A 314 -12.68 -27.75 9.84
C SER A 314 -11.15 -27.78 9.98
N ASN A 315 -10.47 -28.52 9.09
CA ASN A 315 -9.00 -28.62 9.08
C ASN A 315 -8.30 -27.59 8.17
N THR A 316 -9.05 -26.88 7.33
CA THR A 316 -8.53 -25.92 6.33
C THR A 316 -9.35 -24.61 6.31
N PRO A 317 -9.60 -23.99 7.49
CA PRO A 317 -10.47 -22.81 7.59
C PRO A 317 -9.97 -21.60 6.78
N ASP A 318 -8.68 -21.63 6.45
CA ASP A 318 -7.95 -20.61 5.74
C ASP A 318 -8.27 -20.62 4.21
N LEU A 319 -8.81 -21.73 3.68
CA LEU A 319 -9.27 -21.86 2.30
C LEU A 319 -10.69 -21.30 2.05
N VAL A 320 -11.47 -21.09 3.10
CA VAL A 320 -12.89 -20.69 2.97
C VAL A 320 -13.09 -19.43 2.14
N PRO A 321 -12.31 -18.33 2.28
CA PRO A 321 -12.55 -17.13 1.49
C PRO A 321 -12.43 -17.38 -0.02
N VAL A 322 -11.53 -18.25 -0.47
CA VAL A 322 -11.35 -18.52 -1.90
C VAL A 322 -12.31 -19.61 -2.40
N LEU A 323 -12.62 -20.60 -1.56
CA LEU A 323 -13.69 -21.57 -1.85
C LEU A 323 -15.04 -20.88 -1.99
N ALA A 324 -15.33 -19.83 -1.20
CA ALA A 324 -16.54 -19.05 -1.35
C ALA A 324 -16.68 -18.42 -2.76
N ILE A 325 -15.57 -17.94 -3.34
CA ILE A 325 -15.54 -17.44 -4.73
C ILE A 325 -15.76 -18.57 -5.73
N ALA A 326 -15.10 -19.72 -5.56
CA ALA A 326 -15.32 -20.88 -6.41
C ALA A 326 -16.79 -21.36 -6.35
N SER A 327 -17.38 -21.40 -5.15
CA SER A 327 -18.79 -21.76 -4.90
C SER A 327 -19.75 -20.78 -5.56
N ALA A 328 -19.48 -19.49 -5.44
CA ALA A 328 -20.31 -18.45 -6.03
C ALA A 328 -20.28 -18.51 -7.58
N CYS A 329 -19.17 -18.97 -8.17
CA CYS A 329 -19.05 -19.20 -9.62
C CYS A 329 -19.50 -20.61 -10.08
N SER A 330 -19.91 -21.49 -9.15
CA SER A 330 -20.33 -22.86 -9.47
C SER A 330 -21.79 -22.95 -9.89
N LYS A 331 -22.18 -24.03 -10.57
CA LYS A 331 -23.57 -24.38 -10.82
C LYS A 331 -24.17 -25.08 -9.60
N GLY A 332 -25.22 -24.51 -9.01
CA GLY A 332 -25.92 -25.08 -7.85
C GLY A 332 -25.53 -24.43 -6.53
N THR A 333 -25.70 -25.14 -5.41
CA THR A 333 -25.38 -24.64 -4.07
C THR A 333 -24.21 -25.42 -3.50
N THR A 334 -23.21 -24.72 -2.95
CA THR A 334 -22.13 -25.34 -2.17
C THR A 334 -22.40 -25.15 -0.67
N ILE A 335 -22.13 -26.17 0.14
CA ILE A 335 -22.21 -26.12 1.60
C ILE A 335 -20.81 -26.31 2.18
N LEU A 336 -20.27 -25.29 2.86
CA LEU A 336 -19.00 -25.36 3.57
C LEU A 336 -19.27 -25.64 5.06
N LYS A 337 -18.92 -26.83 5.56
CA LYS A 337 -19.13 -27.26 6.96
C LYS A 337 -17.86 -27.12 7.80
N GLY A 338 -18.01 -26.91 9.11
CA GLY A 338 -16.87 -26.83 10.03
C GLY A 338 -16.26 -25.43 10.16
N ILE A 339 -17.08 -24.37 10.02
CA ILE A 339 -16.60 -22.99 9.96
C ILE A 339 -16.49 -22.27 11.33
N ARG A 340 -16.85 -22.92 12.45
CA ARG A 340 -16.95 -22.24 13.76
C ARG A 340 -15.69 -21.44 14.16
N ARG A 341 -14.48 -21.92 13.84
CA ARG A 341 -13.22 -21.22 14.17
C ARG A 341 -12.89 -20.02 13.31
N LEU A 342 -13.55 -19.81 12.18
CA LEU A 342 -13.30 -18.63 11.33
C LEU A 342 -13.57 -17.32 12.08
N ARG A 343 -14.47 -17.34 13.07
CA ARG A 343 -14.80 -16.19 13.92
C ARG A 343 -13.65 -15.76 14.84
N LEU A 344 -12.72 -16.67 15.14
CA LEU A 344 -11.61 -16.48 16.09
C LEU A 344 -10.26 -16.24 15.40
N LYS A 345 -10.28 -15.93 14.09
CA LYS A 345 -9.09 -15.72 13.26
C LYS A 345 -8.66 -14.24 13.32
N GLU A 346 -7.99 -13.75 12.28
CA GLU A 346 -7.49 -12.39 12.20
C GLU A 346 -8.61 -11.34 12.23
N SER A 347 -9.73 -11.67 11.59
CA SER A 347 -11.04 -11.04 11.71
C SER A 347 -12.10 -12.11 11.98
N ASP A 348 -13.36 -11.70 12.22
CA ASP A 348 -14.47 -12.64 12.02
C ASP A 348 -14.58 -12.92 10.51
N ARG A 349 -13.96 -14.03 10.09
CA ARG A 349 -13.94 -14.41 8.67
C ARG A 349 -15.27 -14.97 8.18
N VAL A 350 -16.19 -15.34 9.08
CA VAL A 350 -17.56 -15.71 8.70
C VAL A 350 -18.30 -14.45 8.26
N GLU A 351 -18.27 -13.41 9.09
CA GLU A 351 -18.86 -12.10 8.78
C GLU A 351 -18.20 -11.48 7.53
N SER A 352 -16.87 -11.59 7.41
CA SER A 352 -16.15 -11.06 6.24
C SER A 352 -16.53 -11.80 4.95
N THR A 353 -16.76 -13.11 5.02
CA THR A 353 -17.25 -13.91 3.87
C THR A 353 -18.65 -13.50 3.50
N GLU A 354 -19.54 -13.33 4.47
CA GLU A 354 -20.90 -12.83 4.22
C GLU A 354 -20.89 -11.43 3.57
N LYS A 355 -20.09 -10.49 4.09
CA LYS A 355 -19.92 -9.16 3.48
C LYS A 355 -19.41 -9.25 2.04
N MET A 356 -18.39 -10.08 1.79
CA MET A 356 -17.84 -10.27 0.45
C MET A 356 -18.89 -10.85 -0.51
N MET A 357 -19.60 -11.90 -0.11
CA MET A 357 -20.65 -12.52 -0.92
C MET A 357 -21.79 -11.55 -1.22
N ASN A 358 -22.27 -10.81 -0.21
CA ASN A 358 -23.34 -9.83 -0.38
C ASN A 358 -22.93 -8.67 -1.30
N ALA A 359 -21.70 -8.16 -1.17
CA ALA A 359 -21.17 -7.13 -2.05
C ALA A 359 -21.02 -7.62 -3.50
N LEU A 360 -20.71 -8.90 -3.70
CA LEU A 360 -20.70 -9.55 -5.01
C LEU A 360 -22.10 -9.88 -5.55
N GLY A 361 -23.17 -9.63 -4.79
CA GLY A 361 -24.55 -9.95 -5.18
C GLY A 361 -24.92 -11.44 -5.07
N CYS A 362 -24.14 -12.22 -4.31
CA CYS A 362 -24.36 -13.65 -4.13
C CYS A 362 -25.37 -13.92 -3.01
N LYS A 363 -26.15 -15.00 -3.12
CA LYS A 363 -27.01 -15.48 -2.03
C LYS A 363 -26.21 -16.41 -1.12
N ILE A 364 -25.99 -15.96 0.12
CA ILE A 364 -25.33 -16.71 1.18
C ILE A 364 -26.29 -16.96 2.35
N GLY A 365 -26.27 -18.17 2.90
CA GLY A 365 -26.90 -18.51 4.18
C GLY A 365 -25.83 -18.87 5.19
N VAL A 366 -25.85 -18.23 6.36
CA VAL A 366 -24.91 -18.46 7.45
C VAL A 366 -25.62 -19.19 8.58
N GLU A 367 -25.14 -20.39 8.91
CA GLU A 367 -25.55 -21.13 10.10
C GLU A 367 -24.42 -21.16 11.14
N GLU A 368 -24.66 -21.78 12.29
CA GLU A 368 -23.68 -21.82 13.38
C GLU A 368 -22.34 -22.45 12.97
N ASN A 369 -22.38 -23.52 12.16
CA ASN A 369 -21.20 -24.25 11.73
C ASN A 369 -21.17 -24.55 10.21
N SER A 370 -21.98 -23.85 9.42
CA SER A 370 -22.02 -24.03 7.97
C SER A 370 -22.23 -22.70 7.22
N LEU A 371 -21.73 -22.65 5.98
CA LEU A 371 -22.07 -21.61 5.00
C LEU A 371 -22.72 -22.28 3.78
N SER A 372 -23.88 -21.81 3.35
CA SER A 372 -24.50 -22.20 2.09
C SER A 372 -24.36 -21.08 1.07
N ILE A 373 -23.75 -21.35 -0.07
CA ILE A 373 -23.50 -20.35 -1.12
C ILE A 373 -24.17 -20.85 -2.40
N ARG A 374 -25.20 -20.12 -2.85
CA ARG A 374 -25.85 -20.40 -4.14
C ARG A 374 -25.04 -19.73 -5.25
N GLY A 375 -24.54 -20.54 -6.17
CA GLY A 375 -23.79 -20.05 -7.31
C GLY A 375 -24.67 -19.38 -8.36
N GLY A 376 -24.01 -18.65 -9.27
CA GLY A 376 -24.64 -17.78 -10.26
C GLY A 376 -24.55 -16.30 -9.90
N ILE A 377 -23.33 -15.82 -9.63
CA ILE A 377 -23.05 -14.39 -9.39
C ILE A 377 -23.60 -13.56 -10.57
N ASP A 378 -24.29 -12.45 -10.28
CA ASP A 378 -24.52 -11.40 -11.29
C ASP A 378 -23.23 -10.61 -11.47
N LEU A 379 -22.57 -10.84 -12.61
CA LEU A 379 -21.22 -10.36 -12.91
C LEU A 379 -21.20 -8.96 -13.55
N SER A 380 -22.33 -8.27 -13.67
CA SER A 380 -22.44 -7.09 -14.54
C SER A 380 -21.89 -5.77 -13.95
N SER A 381 -22.01 -5.54 -12.65
CA SER A 381 -21.69 -4.23 -12.03
C SER A 381 -20.28 -4.16 -11.42
N SER A 382 -19.59 -3.02 -11.47
CA SER A 382 -18.32 -2.86 -10.73
C SER A 382 -18.56 -2.85 -9.21
N VAL A 383 -17.61 -3.40 -8.45
CA VAL A 383 -17.69 -3.52 -6.98
C VAL A 383 -16.39 -3.06 -6.33
N SER A 384 -16.49 -2.36 -5.20
CA SER A 384 -15.34 -2.03 -4.35
C SER A 384 -15.40 -2.87 -3.09
N LEU A 385 -14.35 -3.65 -2.83
CA LEU A 385 -14.21 -4.52 -1.68
C LEU A 385 -13.11 -3.96 -0.76
N ASP A 386 -13.50 -3.66 0.47
CA ASP A 386 -12.64 -3.01 1.47
C ASP A 386 -12.36 -4.01 2.60
N PHE A 387 -11.25 -4.73 2.47
CA PHE A 387 -10.80 -5.72 3.42
C PHE A 387 -9.33 -5.49 3.75
N HIS A 388 -8.99 -5.60 5.04
CA HIS A 388 -7.60 -5.55 5.53
C HIS A 388 -7.01 -6.94 5.78
N ASP A 389 -7.80 -8.01 5.62
CA ASP A 389 -7.31 -9.39 5.71
C ASP A 389 -6.82 -9.83 4.31
N HIS A 390 -5.54 -10.19 4.24
CA HIS A 390 -4.85 -10.66 3.03
C HIS A 390 -5.62 -11.73 2.25
N ARG A 391 -6.33 -12.64 2.95
CA ARG A 391 -7.09 -13.71 2.30
C ARG A 391 -8.28 -13.18 1.53
N PHE A 392 -8.94 -12.16 2.05
CA PHE A 392 -10.08 -11.52 1.39
C PHE A 392 -9.62 -10.60 0.27
N VAL A 393 -8.48 -9.95 0.40
CA VAL A 393 -7.84 -9.18 -0.68
C VAL A 393 -7.52 -10.08 -1.88
N MET A 394 -6.89 -11.23 -1.66
CA MET A 394 -6.61 -12.21 -2.72
C MET A 394 -7.90 -12.83 -3.30
N SER A 395 -8.85 -13.26 -2.46
CA SER A 395 -10.15 -13.77 -2.93
C SER A 395 -10.94 -12.76 -3.76
N SER A 396 -10.99 -11.50 -3.31
CA SER A 396 -11.63 -10.40 -4.04
C SER A 396 -10.98 -10.22 -5.42
N SER A 397 -9.66 -10.30 -5.50
CA SER A 397 -8.92 -10.20 -6.75
C SER A 397 -9.26 -11.34 -7.71
N VAL A 398 -9.33 -12.59 -7.23
CA VAL A 398 -9.74 -13.76 -8.04
C VAL A 398 -11.17 -13.57 -8.58
N SER A 399 -12.07 -12.97 -7.80
CA SER A 399 -13.44 -12.70 -8.26
C SER A 399 -13.50 -11.73 -9.45
N GLY A 400 -12.56 -10.77 -9.54
CA GLY A 400 -12.50 -9.80 -10.63
C GLY A 400 -12.15 -10.42 -11.98
N LEU A 401 -11.40 -11.53 -12.00
CA LEU A 401 -10.99 -12.21 -13.24
C LEU A 401 -12.16 -12.75 -14.06
N VAL A 402 -13.28 -13.06 -13.41
CA VAL A 402 -14.46 -13.64 -14.06
C VAL A 402 -15.66 -12.69 -14.08
N ARG A 403 -15.51 -11.46 -13.58
CA ARG A 403 -16.60 -10.48 -13.47
C ARG A 403 -16.56 -9.48 -14.63
N SER A 404 -17.69 -9.28 -15.29
CA SER A 404 -17.82 -8.29 -16.38
C SER A 404 -17.62 -6.85 -15.88
N GLY A 405 -18.09 -6.54 -14.67
CA GLY A 405 -17.76 -5.31 -13.96
C GLY A 405 -16.40 -5.38 -13.25
N ARG A 406 -15.76 -4.23 -13.04
CA ARG A 406 -14.44 -4.13 -12.39
C ARG A 406 -14.51 -4.43 -10.90
N THR A 407 -13.51 -5.12 -10.35
CA THR A 407 -13.36 -5.34 -8.90
C THR A 407 -12.23 -4.48 -8.36
N ILE A 408 -12.55 -3.56 -7.45
CA ILE A 408 -11.59 -2.66 -6.81
C ILE A 408 -11.29 -3.20 -5.41
N VAL A 409 -10.00 -3.44 -5.13
CA VAL A 409 -9.51 -3.87 -3.82
C VAL A 409 -8.78 -2.71 -3.15
N SER A 410 -9.26 -2.33 -1.97
CA SER A 410 -8.93 -1.03 -1.34
C SER A 410 -7.61 -1.02 -0.56
N ASP A 411 -7.14 -2.18 -0.09
CA ASP A 411 -5.87 -2.33 0.64
C ASP A 411 -5.04 -3.48 0.05
N PRO A 412 -4.42 -3.28 -1.12
CA PRO A 412 -3.60 -4.30 -1.75
C PRO A 412 -2.35 -4.64 -0.92
N THR A 413 -1.97 -3.82 0.06
CA THR A 413 -0.75 -4.06 0.85
C THR A 413 -0.89 -5.19 1.86
N ALA A 414 -2.13 -5.56 2.21
CA ALA A 414 -2.40 -6.65 3.15
C ALA A 414 -1.73 -7.98 2.72
N ILE A 415 -1.59 -8.24 1.41
CA ILE A 415 -1.00 -9.49 0.89
C ILE A 415 0.44 -9.71 1.35
N LYS A 416 1.19 -8.64 1.70
CA LYS A 416 2.58 -8.71 2.17
C LYS A 416 2.76 -9.64 3.39
N LYS A 417 1.66 -9.95 4.10
CA LYS A 417 1.64 -10.86 5.25
C LYS A 417 1.81 -12.35 4.89
N SER A 418 1.42 -12.75 3.69
CA SER A 418 1.44 -14.17 3.28
C SER A 418 1.92 -14.40 1.85
N TYR A 419 1.59 -13.50 0.93
CA TYR A 419 1.91 -13.64 -0.48
C TYR A 419 2.24 -12.27 -1.11
N PRO A 420 3.44 -11.72 -0.86
CA PRO A 420 3.85 -10.42 -1.38
C PRO A 420 3.74 -10.30 -2.90
N ASP A 421 4.10 -11.36 -3.63
CA ASP A 421 4.18 -11.39 -5.10
C ASP A 421 2.84 -11.70 -5.77
N PHE A 422 1.72 -11.76 -5.02
CA PHE A 422 0.44 -12.23 -5.55
C PHE A 422 -0.04 -11.44 -6.78
N PHE A 423 0.00 -10.11 -6.75
CA PHE A 423 -0.44 -9.30 -7.89
C PHE A 423 0.53 -9.40 -9.07
N ASP A 424 1.82 -9.57 -8.82
CA ASP A 424 2.82 -9.72 -9.87
C ASP A 424 2.68 -11.07 -10.57
N HIS A 425 2.47 -12.14 -9.81
CA HIS A 425 2.10 -13.46 -10.35
C HIS A 425 0.79 -13.43 -11.12
N LEU A 426 -0.22 -12.70 -10.62
CA LEU A 426 -1.49 -12.58 -11.34
C LEU A 426 -1.32 -11.85 -12.68
N ARG A 427 -0.51 -10.79 -12.72
CA ARG A 427 -0.16 -10.09 -13.97
C ARG A 427 0.67 -10.95 -14.91
N SER A 428 1.65 -11.68 -14.40
CA SER A 428 2.51 -12.54 -15.23
C SER A 428 1.75 -13.68 -15.88
N LEU A 429 0.65 -14.12 -15.24
CA LEU A 429 -0.30 -15.08 -15.79
C LEU A 429 -1.30 -14.45 -16.77
N GLY A 430 -1.25 -13.15 -17.04
CA GLY A 430 -2.17 -12.46 -17.98
C GLY A 430 -3.40 -11.83 -17.33
N GLY A 431 -3.45 -11.73 -15.99
CA GLY A 431 -4.53 -11.05 -15.28
C GLY A 431 -4.52 -9.54 -15.54
N ASP A 432 -5.69 -8.96 -15.84
CA ASP A 432 -5.87 -7.51 -15.97
C ASP A 432 -5.90 -6.88 -14.57
N VAL A 433 -4.73 -6.48 -14.06
CA VAL A 433 -4.54 -5.88 -12.74
C VAL A 433 -3.93 -4.49 -12.88
N THR A 434 -4.77 -3.47 -12.79
CA THR A 434 -4.38 -2.06 -12.86
C THR A 434 -4.24 -1.47 -11.47
N THR A 435 -3.13 -0.79 -11.21
CA THR A 435 -2.96 -0.05 -9.96
C THR A 435 -3.64 1.31 -10.09
N ILE A 436 -4.70 1.54 -9.33
CA ILE A 436 -5.29 2.87 -9.16
C ILE A 436 -4.52 3.55 -8.04
N SER A 437 -3.72 4.54 -8.39
CA SER A 437 -2.91 5.28 -7.45
C SER A 437 -3.18 6.78 -7.54
N ASN A 438 -2.75 7.50 -6.50
CA ASN A 438 -2.76 8.95 -6.46
C ASN A 438 -1.31 9.46 -6.44
N PHE A 439 -0.52 9.04 -7.43
CA PHE A 439 0.83 9.54 -7.67
C PHE A 439 0.96 10.14 -9.06
N LEU A 440 1.85 11.12 -9.22
CA LEU A 440 2.29 11.66 -10.51
C LEU A 440 3.68 11.10 -10.82
N GLY A 441 3.94 10.73 -12.08
CA GLY A 441 5.23 10.20 -12.58
C GLY A 441 5.32 8.67 -12.65
N LYS A 442 6.29 8.17 -13.42
CA LYS A 442 6.53 6.73 -13.67
C LYS A 442 7.81 6.20 -13.01
N ILE A 443 8.93 6.91 -13.12
CA ILE A 443 10.19 6.60 -12.43
C ILE A 443 10.30 7.47 -11.17
N LEU A 444 10.27 8.79 -11.34
CA LEU A 444 10.21 9.75 -10.25
C LEU A 444 8.75 9.96 -9.83
N LYS A 445 8.30 9.20 -8.83
CA LYS A 445 6.90 9.22 -8.39
C LYS A 445 6.72 10.14 -7.20
N VAL A 446 5.74 11.05 -7.28
CA VAL A 446 5.30 11.86 -6.14
C VAL A 446 3.91 11.46 -5.68
N SER A 447 3.77 11.17 -4.39
CA SER A 447 2.48 11.04 -3.72
C SER A 447 2.34 12.11 -2.64
N VAL A 448 1.11 12.55 -2.37
CA VAL A 448 0.83 13.56 -1.34
C VAL A 448 -0.22 13.06 -0.37
N PHE A 449 -0.12 13.48 0.89
CA PHE A 449 -1.00 13.01 1.96
C PHE A 449 -1.35 14.12 2.95
N GLY A 450 -2.36 13.85 3.77
CA GLY A 450 -2.87 14.77 4.79
C GLY A 450 -3.97 15.70 4.27
N GLU A 451 -4.45 16.58 5.14
CA GLU A 451 -5.61 17.41 4.86
C GLU A 451 -5.40 18.83 5.35
N SER A 452 -6.07 19.80 4.71
CA SER A 452 -5.90 21.22 5.03
C SER A 452 -6.26 21.62 6.47
N HIS A 453 -7.13 20.83 7.12
CA HIS A 453 -7.58 20.98 8.51
C HIS A 453 -7.14 19.80 9.40
N GLY A 454 -6.37 18.85 8.86
CA GLY A 454 -5.70 17.81 9.62
C GLY A 454 -4.45 18.33 10.35
N LYS A 455 -3.75 17.45 11.07
CA LYS A 455 -2.53 17.81 11.83
C LYS A 455 -1.36 18.26 10.94
N ARG A 456 -1.25 17.66 9.74
CA ARG A 456 -0.15 17.88 8.80
C ARG A 456 -0.57 17.55 7.38
N ILE A 457 0.19 18.05 6.43
CA ILE A 457 0.22 17.63 5.03
C ILE A 457 1.64 17.15 4.71
N GLY A 458 1.83 16.37 3.67
CA GLY A 458 3.17 15.92 3.27
C GLY A 458 3.22 15.34 1.87
N ALA A 459 4.45 15.05 1.44
CA ALA A 459 4.76 14.38 0.18
C ALA A 459 5.75 13.24 0.42
N VAL A 460 5.65 12.21 -0.41
CA VAL A 460 6.67 11.16 -0.57
C VAL A 460 7.13 11.20 -2.01
N LEU A 461 8.44 11.28 -2.22
CA LEU A 461 9.08 11.24 -3.52
C LEU A 461 9.92 9.95 -3.63
N GLU A 462 9.58 9.09 -4.57
CA GLU A 462 10.22 7.81 -4.85
C GLU A 462 10.96 7.85 -6.20
N GLY A 463 11.95 6.99 -6.38
CA GLY A 463 12.77 6.98 -7.60
C GLY A 463 13.80 8.11 -7.69
N VAL A 464 14.12 8.77 -6.58
CA VAL A 464 15.09 9.86 -6.53
C VAL A 464 16.51 9.32 -6.80
N PRO A 465 17.27 9.86 -7.77
CA PRO A 465 18.67 9.47 -7.99
C PRO A 465 19.52 9.71 -6.74
N LYS A 466 20.48 8.81 -6.47
CA LYS A 466 21.47 9.00 -5.38
C LYS A 466 22.51 10.06 -5.75
N GLY A 467 23.03 10.79 -4.77
CA GLY A 467 24.15 11.72 -4.94
C GLY A 467 23.79 13.15 -5.32
N ILE A 468 22.50 13.51 -5.34
CA ILE A 468 22.03 14.87 -5.67
C ILE A 468 22.05 15.73 -4.40
N LYS A 469 22.60 16.95 -4.49
CA LYS A 469 22.65 17.89 -3.36
C LYS A 469 21.31 18.63 -3.20
N VAL A 470 20.65 18.40 -2.07
CA VAL A 470 19.34 18.96 -1.69
C VAL A 470 19.40 19.45 -0.25
N GLU A 471 19.68 20.74 -0.08
CA GLU A 471 19.68 21.38 1.24
C GLU A 471 18.24 21.69 1.69
N LYS A 472 17.94 21.46 2.98
CA LYS A 472 16.62 21.74 3.55
C LYS A 472 16.24 23.21 3.40
N GLU A 473 17.22 24.09 3.50
CA GLU A 473 17.13 25.54 3.38
C GLU A 473 16.63 25.93 1.98
N TYR A 474 17.06 25.21 0.94
CA TYR A 474 16.57 25.40 -0.42
C TYR A 474 15.10 25.01 -0.56
N VAL A 475 14.71 23.85 -0.01
CA VAL A 475 13.29 23.42 0.01
C VAL A 475 12.43 24.45 0.73
N GLN A 476 12.91 24.97 1.86
CA GLN A 476 12.21 25.99 2.63
C GLN A 476 12.08 27.31 1.85
N LYS A 477 13.13 27.74 1.14
CA LYS A 477 13.09 28.94 0.29
C LYS A 477 12.02 28.84 -0.79
N GLU A 478 11.89 27.68 -1.43
CA GLU A 478 10.86 27.43 -2.45
C GLU A 478 9.44 27.49 -1.84
N LEU A 479 9.25 26.93 -0.65
CA LEU A 479 7.99 27.03 0.08
C LEU A 479 7.65 28.46 0.48
N ASP A 480 8.65 29.25 0.88
CA ASP A 480 8.48 30.66 1.24
C ASP A 480 8.05 31.51 0.04
N ARG A 481 8.53 31.21 -1.18
CA ARG A 481 8.06 31.85 -2.43
C ARG A 481 6.56 31.62 -2.68
N ARG A 482 6.02 30.47 -2.28
CA ARG A 482 4.60 30.13 -2.39
C ARG A 482 3.74 30.72 -1.27
N ARG A 483 4.35 31.05 -0.13
CA ARG A 483 3.65 31.47 1.09
C ARG A 483 2.92 32.81 0.88
N SER A 484 1.75 32.96 1.50
CA SER A 484 1.02 34.24 1.52
C SER A 484 1.75 35.23 2.41
N THR A 485 2.25 36.34 1.84
CA THR A 485 2.94 37.41 2.56
C THR A 485 2.18 38.74 2.55
N THR A 486 1.12 38.86 1.74
CA THR A 486 0.39 40.12 1.53
C THR A 486 -1.14 39.95 1.56
N LEU A 487 -1.87 41.07 1.51
CA LEU A 487 -3.34 41.09 1.44
C LEU A 487 -3.91 40.77 0.05
N LEU A 488 -3.05 40.62 -0.97
CA LEU A 488 -3.44 40.21 -2.32
C LEU A 488 -3.73 38.70 -2.41
N THR A 489 -3.46 37.97 -1.34
CA THR A 489 -3.63 36.53 -1.20
C THR A 489 -4.35 36.22 0.11
N THR A 490 -4.66 34.95 0.38
CA THR A 490 -5.36 34.54 1.61
C THR A 490 -4.71 35.11 2.87
N THR A 491 -5.52 35.57 3.82
CA THR A 491 -5.03 36.06 5.13
C THR A 491 -4.65 34.93 6.10
N ARG A 492 -4.63 33.67 5.65
CA ARG A 492 -4.09 32.54 6.41
C ARG A 492 -2.57 32.64 6.50
N ARG A 493 -2.02 32.59 7.72
CA ARG A 493 -0.57 32.63 7.97
C ARG A 493 -0.08 31.26 8.43
N GLU A 494 0.10 30.36 7.49
CA GLU A 494 0.84 29.11 7.74
C GLU A 494 2.33 29.37 7.59
N PRO A 495 3.20 28.88 8.50
CA PRO A 495 4.63 29.08 8.38
C PRO A 495 5.26 28.23 7.27
N ASP A 496 4.55 27.20 6.79
CA ASP A 496 5.00 26.26 5.76
C ASP A 496 6.39 25.66 6.04
N THR A 497 6.68 25.41 7.33
CA THR A 497 7.94 24.81 7.76
C THR A 497 8.00 23.33 7.39
N VAL A 498 8.98 22.96 6.57
CA VAL A 498 9.20 21.58 6.14
C VAL A 498 10.07 20.79 7.13
N GLU A 499 9.69 19.54 7.34
CA GLU A 499 10.44 18.52 8.06
C GLU A 499 10.73 17.38 7.08
N ILE A 500 12.01 17.11 6.81
CA ILE A 500 12.46 16.01 5.94
C ILE A 500 12.77 14.81 6.84
N LEU A 501 12.07 13.70 6.63
CA LEU A 501 12.10 12.54 7.52
C LEU A 501 13.00 11.41 7.03
N SER A 502 13.26 11.33 5.72
CA SER A 502 14.03 10.24 5.10
C SER A 502 14.64 10.66 3.75
N GLY A 503 15.50 9.79 3.20
CA GLY A 503 16.02 9.89 1.82
C GLY A 503 17.16 10.89 1.63
N LEU A 504 17.56 11.63 2.67
CA LEU A 504 18.72 12.51 2.68
C LEU A 504 19.71 12.10 3.79
N LYS A 505 21.00 12.12 3.45
CA LYS A 505 22.11 12.08 4.40
C LYS A 505 22.98 13.30 4.17
N GLU A 506 23.09 14.18 5.19
CA GLU A 506 23.90 15.41 5.11
C GLU A 506 23.54 16.31 3.90
N GLY A 507 22.25 16.37 3.55
CA GLY A 507 21.77 17.14 2.40
C GLY A 507 22.06 16.51 1.03
N ILE A 508 22.41 15.22 0.99
CA ILE A 508 22.64 14.45 -0.24
C ILE A 508 21.61 13.33 -0.33
N THR A 509 21.00 13.13 -1.49
CA THR A 509 20.03 12.07 -1.74
C THR A 509 20.67 10.68 -1.65
N THR A 510 20.03 9.75 -0.94
CA THR A 510 20.59 8.40 -0.73
C THR A 510 20.17 7.40 -1.81
N GLY A 511 19.19 7.74 -2.65
CA GLY A 511 18.50 6.80 -3.55
C GLY A 511 17.21 6.22 -2.94
N GLU A 512 17.00 6.41 -1.64
CA GLU A 512 15.78 6.02 -0.94
C GLU A 512 14.69 7.09 -1.05
N ALA A 513 13.44 6.69 -0.79
CA ALA A 513 12.31 7.61 -0.81
C ALA A 513 12.49 8.80 0.15
N ILE A 514 12.26 10.01 -0.36
CA ILE A 514 12.29 11.25 0.43
C ILE A 514 10.88 11.54 0.94
N ARG A 515 10.72 11.53 2.25
CA ARG A 515 9.46 11.89 2.91
C ARG A 515 9.57 13.27 3.54
N MET A 516 8.58 14.12 3.26
CA MET A 516 8.50 15.49 3.76
C MET A 516 7.14 15.76 4.41
N GLU A 517 7.15 16.49 5.52
CA GLU A 517 5.95 16.86 6.27
C GLU A 517 5.92 18.35 6.61
N ILE A 518 4.71 18.93 6.58
CA ILE A 518 4.44 20.32 6.91
C ILE A 518 3.27 20.35 7.90
N LYS A 519 3.50 20.90 9.09
CA LYS A 519 2.47 21.00 10.15
C LYS A 519 1.48 22.13 9.84
N ASN A 520 0.19 21.87 10.02
CA ASN A 520 -0.83 22.92 9.97
C ASN A 520 -0.95 23.59 11.34
N ARG A 521 -0.90 24.93 11.41
CA ARG A 521 -0.97 25.69 12.67
C ARG A 521 -2.14 26.68 12.75
N ASP A 522 -2.60 27.22 11.63
CA ASP A 522 -3.61 28.30 11.60
C ASP A 522 -4.99 27.78 11.12
N ILE A 523 -5.53 26.81 11.86
CA ILE A 523 -6.80 26.13 11.58
C ILE A 523 -7.96 26.89 12.22
N LYS A 524 -8.89 27.40 11.41
CA LYS A 524 -10.14 28.06 11.88
C LYS A 524 -11.37 27.35 11.32
N SER A 525 -11.92 26.43 12.11
CA SER A 525 -13.05 25.59 11.70
C SER A 525 -14.43 26.27 11.83
N ASP A 526 -14.57 27.25 12.72
CA ASP A 526 -15.87 27.82 13.13
C ASP A 526 -16.63 28.54 12.01
N ALA A 527 -15.91 29.12 11.04
CA ALA A 527 -16.53 29.76 9.88
C ALA A 527 -17.20 28.72 8.94
N TYR A 528 -16.68 27.50 8.87
CA TYR A 528 -17.17 26.43 7.99
C TYR A 528 -18.33 25.65 8.62
N ILE A 529 -18.40 25.57 9.95
CA ILE A 529 -19.47 24.89 10.68
C ILE A 529 -20.82 25.59 10.46
N LYS A 530 -20.85 26.92 10.32
CA LYS A 530 -22.06 27.71 10.08
C LYS A 530 -22.71 27.46 8.70
N GLY A 531 -22.00 26.82 7.77
CA GLY A 531 -22.47 26.48 6.42
C GLY A 531 -22.70 24.98 6.18
N LYS A 532 -22.80 24.18 7.25
CA LYS A 532 -22.98 22.72 7.14
C LYS A 532 -24.22 22.39 6.29
N GLY A 533 -24.03 21.57 5.25
CA GLY A 533 -25.08 21.21 4.29
C GLY A 533 -25.09 22.07 3.03
N LEU A 534 -24.73 23.36 3.10
CA LEU A 534 -24.61 24.22 1.93
C LEU A 534 -23.40 23.81 1.07
N ILE A 535 -23.52 23.93 -0.24
CA ILE A 535 -22.43 23.73 -1.20
C ILE A 535 -21.94 25.09 -1.71
N ARG A 536 -20.64 25.29 -1.90
CA ARG A 536 -20.13 26.54 -2.48
C ARG A 536 -20.19 26.46 -4.01
N PRO A 537 -20.85 27.42 -4.70
CA PRO A 537 -20.85 27.47 -6.16
C PRO A 537 -19.42 27.46 -6.72
N GLY A 538 -19.15 26.67 -7.76
CA GLY A 538 -17.83 26.57 -8.38
C GLY A 538 -16.73 25.93 -7.51
N HIS A 539 -17.07 25.38 -6.33
CA HIS A 539 -16.18 24.60 -5.49
C HIS A 539 -16.48 23.09 -5.60
N ALA A 540 -15.53 22.25 -5.22
CA ALA A 540 -15.64 20.79 -5.23
C ALA A 540 -16.58 20.20 -4.15
N ASP A 541 -17.37 21.01 -3.43
CA ASP A 541 -18.15 20.53 -2.28
C ASP A 541 -19.16 19.45 -2.66
N TYR A 542 -19.89 19.65 -3.78
CA TYR A 542 -20.87 18.69 -4.26
C TYR A 542 -20.20 17.41 -4.79
N THR A 543 -19.25 17.56 -5.70
CA THR A 543 -18.57 16.41 -6.34
C THR A 543 -17.78 15.60 -5.33
N ALA A 544 -17.16 16.23 -4.33
CA ALA A 544 -16.46 15.53 -3.26
C ALA A 544 -17.41 14.78 -2.33
N ARG A 545 -18.56 15.36 -1.96
CA ARG A 545 -19.59 14.64 -1.20
C ARG A 545 -20.17 13.47 -1.98
N GLN A 546 -20.37 13.61 -3.30
CA GLN A 546 -20.82 12.51 -4.14
C GLN A 546 -19.76 11.39 -4.22
N LYS A 547 -18.48 11.74 -4.33
CA LYS A 547 -17.38 10.78 -4.46
C LYS A 547 -17.02 10.08 -3.14
N TYR A 548 -17.01 10.81 -2.03
CA TYR A 548 -16.50 10.33 -0.74
C TYR A 548 -17.59 10.17 0.33
N GLY A 549 -18.84 10.51 0.02
CA GLY A 549 -19.95 10.38 0.97
C GLY A 549 -19.81 11.26 2.22
N SER A 550 -20.31 10.73 3.33
CA SER A 550 -20.37 11.44 4.63
C SER A 550 -19.02 11.65 5.31
N VAL A 551 -17.97 10.97 4.85
CA VAL A 551 -16.62 11.04 5.44
C VAL A 551 -15.74 12.14 4.86
N PHE A 552 -16.20 12.87 3.83
CA PHE A 552 -15.44 13.99 3.28
C PHE A 552 -15.28 15.14 4.28
N ASP A 553 -14.04 15.55 4.55
CA ASP A 553 -13.79 16.76 5.33
C ASP A 553 -14.10 18.02 4.51
N TYR A 554 -15.32 18.51 4.69
CA TYR A 554 -15.79 19.75 4.07
C TYR A 554 -15.08 21.01 4.60
N ARG A 555 -14.35 20.92 5.73
CA ARG A 555 -13.63 22.05 6.31
C ARG A 555 -12.43 22.40 5.43
N GLY A 556 -12.48 23.58 4.79
CA GLY A 556 -11.43 24.06 3.89
C GLY A 556 -11.15 23.18 2.65
N GLY A 557 -12.05 22.26 2.31
CA GLY A 557 -11.95 21.37 1.16
C GLY A 557 -11.06 20.13 1.36
N GLY A 558 -10.64 19.81 2.59
CA GLY A 558 -9.90 18.58 2.89
C GLY A 558 -8.63 18.41 2.06
N PHE A 559 -8.50 17.26 1.39
CA PHE A 559 -7.43 16.92 0.45
C PHE A 559 -7.51 17.68 -0.89
N LEU A 560 -8.66 18.24 -1.25
CA LEU A 560 -8.85 19.01 -2.50
C LEU A 560 -8.48 20.49 -2.36
N SER A 561 -7.90 20.86 -1.22
CA SER A 561 -7.58 22.23 -0.86
C SER A 561 -6.34 22.73 -1.60
N GLY A 562 -6.32 24.01 -1.97
CA GLY A 562 -5.09 24.70 -2.42
C GLY A 562 -3.97 24.72 -1.36
N ARG A 563 -4.24 24.27 -0.13
CA ARG A 563 -3.20 24.00 0.88
C ARG A 563 -2.25 22.87 0.44
N MET A 564 -2.75 21.88 -0.27
CA MET A 564 -1.97 20.74 -0.75
C MET A 564 -0.86 21.17 -1.72
N THR A 565 -0.97 22.29 -2.41
CA THR A 565 0.09 22.75 -3.33
C THR A 565 1.43 23.03 -2.64
N ALA A 566 1.45 23.20 -1.31
CA ALA A 566 2.72 23.26 -0.57
C ALA A 566 3.50 21.94 -0.64
N THR A 567 2.81 20.79 -0.69
CA THR A 567 3.49 19.49 -0.82
C THR A 567 4.05 19.31 -2.23
N PHE A 568 3.40 19.87 -3.24
CA PHE A 568 3.92 19.91 -4.63
C PHE A 568 5.22 20.73 -4.69
N VAL A 569 5.24 21.92 -4.08
CA VAL A 569 6.44 22.78 -4.04
C VAL A 569 7.59 22.11 -3.28
N ALA A 570 7.30 21.46 -2.15
CA ALA A 570 8.32 20.71 -1.41
C ALA A 570 8.93 19.60 -2.28
N ALA A 571 8.12 18.75 -2.91
CA ALA A 571 8.59 17.68 -3.80
C ALA A 571 9.32 18.24 -5.04
N GLY A 572 8.74 19.24 -5.70
CA GLY A 572 9.31 19.85 -6.90
C GLY A 572 10.62 20.59 -6.65
N SER A 573 10.89 21.06 -5.43
CA SER A 573 12.20 21.61 -5.09
C SER A 573 13.33 20.57 -5.23
N VAL A 574 13.05 19.30 -4.92
CA VAL A 574 13.98 18.18 -5.15
C VAL A 574 14.14 17.94 -6.65
N ALA A 575 13.02 17.88 -7.39
CA ALA A 575 13.04 17.69 -8.84
C ALA A 575 13.82 18.80 -9.57
N LYS A 576 13.70 20.05 -9.13
CA LYS A 576 14.51 21.18 -9.63
C LYS A 576 16.00 20.95 -9.45
N LYS A 577 16.44 20.35 -8.32
CA LYS A 577 17.84 20.00 -8.11
C LYS A 577 18.31 18.86 -9.01
N ILE A 578 17.43 17.90 -9.28
CA ILE A 578 17.71 16.78 -10.21
C ILE A 578 17.96 17.31 -11.62
N ILE A 579 17.02 18.07 -12.20
CA ILE A 579 17.13 18.56 -13.59
C ILE A 579 18.24 19.61 -13.77
N ALA A 580 18.56 20.38 -12.72
CA ALA A 580 19.65 21.34 -12.75
C ALA A 580 21.03 20.68 -12.98
N THR A 581 21.20 19.39 -12.66
CA THR A 581 22.45 18.65 -12.96
C THR A 581 22.73 18.53 -14.46
N ARG A 582 21.69 18.68 -15.30
CA ARG A 582 21.78 18.70 -16.76
C ARG A 582 21.60 20.11 -17.35
N GLY A 583 21.70 21.15 -16.52
CA GLY A 583 21.56 22.54 -16.96
C GLY A 583 20.12 22.99 -17.25
N VAL A 584 19.12 22.16 -16.94
CA VAL A 584 17.71 22.49 -17.14
C VAL A 584 17.20 23.36 -16.00
N ARG A 585 16.45 24.41 -16.34
CA ARG A 585 15.85 25.34 -15.36
C ARG A 585 14.39 25.57 -15.68
N VAL A 586 13.57 25.75 -14.65
CA VAL A 586 12.13 26.02 -14.78
C VAL A 586 11.84 27.39 -14.17
N LEU A 587 11.28 28.27 -14.99
CA LEU A 587 11.02 29.67 -14.70
C LEU A 587 9.55 29.97 -14.93
N SER A 588 8.97 30.90 -14.17
CA SER A 588 7.58 31.32 -14.43
C SER A 588 7.32 32.76 -14.01
N HIS A 589 6.32 33.38 -14.64
CA HIS A 589 5.82 34.72 -14.31
C HIS A 589 4.34 34.88 -14.68
N ILE A 590 3.71 35.92 -14.14
CA ILE A 590 2.31 36.23 -14.38
C ILE A 590 2.21 37.17 -15.57
N VAL A 591 1.47 36.73 -16.59
CA VAL A 591 1.23 37.49 -17.83
C VAL A 591 -0.16 38.13 -17.88
N GLN A 592 -1.10 37.67 -17.05
CA GLN A 592 -2.44 38.25 -16.98
C GLN A 592 -3.05 38.10 -15.58
N ILE A 593 -3.72 39.16 -15.10
CA ILE A 593 -4.67 39.11 -13.97
C ILE A 593 -5.96 39.82 -14.38
N GLY A 594 -7.10 39.15 -14.26
CA GLY A 594 -8.37 39.70 -14.72
C GLY A 594 -8.29 40.09 -16.20
N THR A 595 -8.56 41.36 -16.52
CA THR A 595 -8.46 41.93 -17.88
C THR A 595 -7.11 42.57 -18.19
N ILE A 596 -6.21 42.68 -17.21
CA ILE A 596 -4.91 43.33 -17.37
C ILE A 596 -3.90 42.30 -17.89
N ARG A 597 -3.35 42.55 -19.08
CA ARG A 597 -2.36 41.71 -19.77
C ARG A 597 -1.02 42.41 -19.86
N SER A 598 0.07 41.63 -19.75
CA SER A 598 1.42 42.05 -20.06
C SER A 598 1.86 41.41 -21.37
N ASP A 599 2.22 42.24 -22.35
CA ASP A 599 2.74 41.81 -23.65
C ASP A 599 4.29 41.86 -23.68
N SER A 600 4.93 41.78 -22.51
CA SER A 600 6.38 41.87 -22.37
C SER A 600 7.08 40.66 -23.02
N ASN A 601 7.96 40.93 -23.99
CA ASN A 601 8.90 39.95 -24.55
C ASN A 601 10.10 39.77 -23.60
N ALA A 602 9.81 39.28 -22.39
CA ALA A 602 10.84 39.07 -21.39
C ALA A 602 11.83 37.96 -21.81
N SER A 603 13.11 38.23 -21.59
CA SER A 603 14.17 37.24 -21.63
C SER A 603 14.07 36.26 -20.46
N ASP A 604 14.68 35.09 -20.61
CA ASP A 604 14.69 34.07 -19.56
C ASP A 604 15.41 34.57 -18.29
N GLU A 605 16.43 35.42 -18.45
CA GLU A 605 17.16 36.07 -17.34
C GLU A 605 16.28 37.08 -16.58
N GLU A 606 15.43 37.84 -17.27
CA GLU A 606 14.48 38.75 -16.63
C GLU A 606 13.43 37.97 -15.81
N ILE A 607 12.92 36.85 -16.33
CA ILE A 607 11.96 35.99 -15.60
C ILE A 607 12.60 35.42 -14.32
N GLU A 608 13.86 34.99 -14.40
CA GLU A 608 14.59 34.44 -13.25
C GLU A 608 14.83 35.49 -12.17
N ASN A 609 15.19 36.71 -12.57
CA ASN A 609 15.53 37.80 -11.64
C ASN A 609 14.31 38.58 -11.10
N ALA A 610 13.12 38.42 -11.69
CA ALA A 610 11.89 39.13 -11.30
C ALA A 610 11.43 38.84 -9.86
N GLU A 611 11.98 37.83 -9.19
CA GLU A 611 11.64 37.45 -7.81
C GLU A 611 12.00 38.47 -6.73
N ILE A 612 12.82 39.46 -7.06
CA ILE A 612 13.47 40.29 -6.05
C ILE A 612 12.70 41.60 -5.75
N GLN A 613 11.74 42.03 -6.59
CA GLN A 613 11.24 43.43 -6.52
C GLN A 613 9.72 43.63 -6.34
N GLY A 614 8.87 42.59 -6.34
CA GLY A 614 7.40 42.78 -6.32
C GLY A 614 6.57 41.72 -5.62
N VAL A 615 5.34 42.09 -5.22
CA VAL A 615 4.33 41.19 -4.63
C VAL A 615 3.67 40.29 -5.69
N ILE A 616 3.63 40.76 -6.94
CA ILE A 616 3.16 40.02 -8.11
C ILE A 616 4.40 39.77 -8.97
N LYS A 617 4.70 38.51 -9.29
CA LYS A 617 5.81 38.14 -10.17
C LYS A 617 5.43 38.40 -11.63
N CYS A 618 5.27 39.66 -12.01
CA CYS A 618 5.04 40.12 -13.37
C CYS A 618 6.25 40.95 -13.80
N ILE A 619 6.76 40.73 -15.01
CA ILE A 619 8.01 41.35 -15.47
C ILE A 619 7.81 42.79 -15.90
N ASP A 620 6.59 43.13 -16.32
CA ASP A 620 6.20 44.50 -16.63
C ASP A 620 5.80 45.24 -15.33
N PRO A 621 6.61 46.21 -14.87
CA PRO A 621 6.36 46.89 -13.60
C PRO A 621 5.07 47.73 -13.62
N GLU A 622 4.74 48.33 -14.76
CA GLU A 622 3.52 49.13 -14.91
C GLU A 622 2.28 48.24 -14.82
N LYS A 623 2.30 47.12 -15.56
CA LYS A 623 1.21 46.14 -15.49
C LYS A 623 1.14 45.47 -14.14
N SER A 624 2.25 45.23 -13.46
CA SER A 624 2.23 44.72 -12.07
C SER A 624 1.47 45.68 -11.13
N ILE A 625 1.61 47.00 -11.29
CA ILE A 625 0.88 47.99 -10.48
C ILE A 625 -0.61 47.97 -10.83
N GLU A 626 -0.97 47.92 -12.11
CA GLU A 626 -2.35 47.81 -12.57
C GLU A 626 -3.03 46.53 -12.07
N MET A 627 -2.36 45.37 -12.21
CA MET A 627 -2.84 44.08 -11.72
C MET A 627 -3.08 44.12 -10.20
N ARG A 628 -2.17 44.73 -9.44
CA ARG A 628 -2.35 44.91 -7.99
C ARG A 628 -3.60 45.73 -7.67
N ARG A 629 -3.81 46.86 -8.35
CA ARG A 629 -4.99 47.70 -8.17
C ARG A 629 -6.28 46.93 -8.50
N ALA A 630 -6.28 46.14 -9.56
CA ALA A 630 -7.43 45.32 -9.95
C ALA A 630 -7.77 44.26 -8.88
N ILE A 631 -6.76 43.60 -8.29
CA ILE A 631 -6.98 42.64 -7.20
C ILE A 631 -7.55 43.33 -5.95
N ASP A 632 -7.01 44.50 -5.59
CA ASP A 632 -7.49 45.27 -4.44
C ASP A 632 -8.93 45.77 -4.63
N ASP A 633 -9.28 46.23 -5.83
CA ASP A 633 -10.63 46.63 -6.19
C ASP A 633 -11.62 45.46 -6.09
N ALA A 634 -11.31 44.33 -6.75
CA ALA A 634 -12.13 43.12 -6.66
C ALA A 634 -12.32 42.66 -5.21
N ARG A 635 -11.24 42.65 -4.42
CA ARG A 635 -11.29 42.31 -2.99
C ARG A 635 -12.21 43.25 -2.20
N SER A 636 -12.15 44.56 -2.46
CA SER A 636 -12.98 45.57 -1.78
C SER A 636 -14.47 45.40 -2.07
N GLN A 637 -14.80 44.91 -3.27
CA GLN A 637 -16.15 44.57 -3.70
C GLN A 637 -16.60 43.16 -3.24
N GLY A 638 -15.73 42.45 -2.51
CA GLY A 638 -15.98 41.09 -2.06
C GLY A 638 -15.94 40.05 -3.17
N ASP A 639 -15.25 40.34 -4.27
CA ASP A 639 -15.09 39.45 -5.43
C ASP A 639 -13.65 38.93 -5.57
N SER A 640 -13.37 38.20 -6.66
CA SER A 640 -12.05 37.65 -6.95
C SER A 640 -11.71 37.66 -8.45
N LEU A 641 -10.43 37.57 -8.77
CA LEU A 641 -9.92 37.51 -10.15
C LEU A 641 -9.16 36.21 -10.42
N GLY A 642 -9.18 35.79 -11.68
CA GLY A 642 -8.31 34.75 -12.22
C GLY A 642 -7.02 35.33 -12.79
N GLY A 643 -6.21 34.47 -13.40
CA GLY A 643 -4.97 34.92 -14.04
C GLY A 643 -4.32 33.85 -14.90
N ILE A 644 -3.27 34.24 -15.62
CA ILE A 644 -2.47 33.36 -16.47
C ILE A 644 -1.01 33.45 -16.04
N VAL A 645 -0.41 32.28 -15.81
CA VAL A 645 1.02 32.11 -15.52
C VAL A 645 1.69 31.53 -16.75
N GLU A 646 2.71 32.19 -17.28
CA GLU A 646 3.61 31.61 -18.29
C GLU A 646 4.75 30.88 -17.57
N CYS A 647 5.06 29.68 -18.02
CA CYS A 647 6.16 28.87 -17.54
C CYS A 647 7.09 28.54 -18.71
N ARG A 648 8.40 28.59 -18.43
CA ARG A 648 9.47 28.29 -19.39
C ARG A 648 10.39 27.23 -18.82
N ILE A 649 10.71 26.23 -19.62
CA ILE A 649 11.71 25.20 -19.31
C ILE A 649 12.89 25.42 -20.26
N VAL A 650 13.98 25.94 -19.69
CA VAL A 650 15.17 26.38 -20.42
C VAL A 650 16.22 25.27 -20.35
N GLY A 651 16.89 25.01 -21.47
CA GLY A 651 17.98 24.03 -21.57
C GLY A 651 17.52 22.58 -21.69
N MET A 652 16.25 22.34 -22.02
CA MET A 652 15.70 20.99 -22.22
C MET A 652 16.47 20.24 -23.32
N PRO A 653 16.96 19.01 -23.07
CA PRO A 653 17.62 18.22 -24.12
C PRO A 653 16.68 17.90 -25.28
N VAL A 654 17.23 17.88 -26.50
CA VAL A 654 16.51 17.41 -27.69
C VAL A 654 16.18 15.93 -27.49
N GLY A 655 14.94 15.53 -27.77
CA GLY A 655 14.52 14.13 -27.69
C GLY A 655 13.74 13.75 -26.43
N VAL A 656 13.65 14.62 -25.43
CA VAL A 656 12.86 14.35 -24.21
C VAL A 656 11.36 14.43 -24.52
N GLY A 657 10.60 13.41 -24.11
CA GLY A 657 9.16 13.26 -24.36
C GLY A 657 8.88 12.05 -25.27
N GLU A 658 7.62 11.60 -25.32
CA GLU A 658 7.20 10.45 -26.12
C GLU A 658 6.16 10.86 -27.19
N PRO A 659 6.05 10.15 -28.32
CA PRO A 659 5.01 10.43 -29.29
C PRO A 659 3.62 10.00 -28.78
N ILE A 660 2.57 10.67 -29.29
CA ILE A 660 1.15 10.29 -29.22
C ILE A 660 0.50 10.34 -27.82
N PHE A 661 0.83 9.42 -26.90
CA PHE A 661 0.07 9.24 -25.63
C PHE A 661 0.79 9.75 -24.39
N HIS A 662 2.12 9.84 -24.43
CA HIS A 662 2.97 10.29 -23.32
C HIS A 662 3.81 11.50 -23.74
N SER A 663 3.19 12.35 -24.57
CA SER A 663 3.83 13.55 -25.08
C SER A 663 4.22 14.50 -23.97
N LEU A 664 5.27 15.30 -24.22
CA LEU A 664 5.71 16.30 -23.27
C LEU A 664 4.56 17.27 -22.92
N GLU A 665 3.72 17.65 -23.89
CA GLU A 665 2.50 18.44 -23.64
C GLU A 665 1.47 17.69 -22.80
N SER A 666 1.28 16.39 -23.05
CA SER A 666 0.28 15.56 -22.36
C SER A 666 0.62 15.42 -20.88
N GLU A 667 1.87 15.07 -20.58
CA GLU A 667 2.37 14.85 -19.22
C GLU A 667 2.45 16.18 -18.44
N LEU A 668 2.87 17.28 -19.09
CA LEU A 668 2.84 18.61 -18.48
C LEU A 668 1.39 19.05 -18.23
N SER A 669 0.47 18.80 -19.16
CA SER A 669 -0.93 19.16 -19.01
C SER A 669 -1.58 18.43 -17.84
N GLU A 670 -1.36 17.12 -17.71
CA GLU A 670 -1.83 16.31 -16.57
C GLU A 670 -1.36 16.92 -15.24
N ALA A 671 -0.06 17.20 -15.13
CA ALA A 671 0.53 17.81 -13.95
C ALA A 671 -0.06 19.20 -13.63
N MET A 672 -0.30 20.03 -14.65
CA MET A 672 -0.91 21.35 -14.45
C MET A 672 -2.38 21.24 -14.03
N PHE A 673 -3.16 20.30 -14.59
CA PHE A 673 -4.56 20.10 -14.19
C PHE A 673 -4.72 19.53 -12.78
N ALA A 674 -3.66 18.92 -12.20
CA ALA A 674 -3.63 18.56 -10.79
C ALA A 674 -3.57 19.79 -9.85
N ILE A 675 -3.17 20.97 -10.35
CA ILE A 675 -3.16 22.21 -9.57
C ILE A 675 -4.60 22.74 -9.43
N PRO A 676 -5.09 22.99 -8.20
CA PRO A 676 -6.43 23.53 -8.01
C PRO A 676 -6.64 24.86 -8.74
N ALA A 677 -7.85 25.04 -9.28
CA ALA A 677 -8.29 26.20 -10.07
C ALA A 677 -7.75 26.32 -11.50
N VAL A 678 -6.87 25.43 -11.96
CA VAL A 678 -6.49 25.37 -13.37
C VAL A 678 -7.67 24.98 -14.26
N LYS A 679 -7.81 25.66 -15.39
CA LYS A 679 -8.87 25.43 -16.41
C LYS A 679 -8.37 25.40 -17.85
N GLY A 680 -7.10 25.70 -18.09
CA GLY A 680 -6.52 25.61 -19.43
C GLY A 680 -5.00 25.58 -19.35
N VAL A 681 -4.41 24.89 -20.32
CA VAL A 681 -2.97 24.87 -20.60
C VAL A 681 -2.81 25.04 -22.10
N GLU A 682 -1.92 25.93 -22.53
CA GLU A 682 -1.55 26.10 -23.94
C GLU A 682 -0.03 26.14 -24.09
N PHE A 683 0.48 25.69 -25.25
CA PHE A 683 1.91 25.59 -25.54
C PHE A 683 2.27 26.49 -26.73
N GLY A 684 3.44 27.13 -26.68
CA GLY A 684 3.95 28.00 -27.75
C GLY A 684 3.00 29.15 -28.11
N SER A 685 2.63 29.23 -29.39
CA SER A 685 1.65 30.19 -29.92
C SER A 685 0.22 29.92 -29.43
N GLY A 686 -0.04 28.72 -28.89
CA GLY A 686 -1.27 28.36 -28.21
C GLY A 686 -2.52 28.61 -29.05
N PHE A 687 -3.56 29.18 -28.44
CA PHE A 687 -4.78 29.51 -29.18
C PHE A 687 -4.60 30.61 -30.23
N THR A 688 -3.55 31.44 -30.11
CA THR A 688 -3.24 32.48 -31.12
C THR A 688 -2.82 31.83 -32.44
N GLY A 689 -2.10 30.70 -32.39
CA GLY A 689 -1.66 29.95 -33.56
C GLY A 689 -2.80 29.45 -34.45
N ALA A 690 -4.00 29.24 -33.89
CA ALA A 690 -5.18 28.80 -34.65
C ALA A 690 -5.65 29.83 -35.70
N GLY A 691 -5.29 31.12 -35.52
CA GLY A 691 -5.58 32.19 -36.48
C GLY A 691 -4.47 32.44 -37.51
N MET A 692 -3.34 31.74 -37.42
CA MET A 692 -2.15 32.01 -38.24
C MET A 692 -2.08 31.09 -39.47
N ARG A 693 -1.43 31.56 -40.55
CA ARG A 693 -1.06 30.70 -41.69
C ARG A 693 0.13 29.82 -41.32
N GLY A 694 0.25 28.66 -41.97
CA GLY A 694 1.39 27.76 -41.77
C GLY A 694 2.76 28.42 -42.00
N SER A 695 2.86 29.39 -42.92
CA SER A 695 4.09 30.17 -43.17
C SER A 695 4.42 31.21 -42.10
N GLU A 696 3.45 31.55 -41.25
CA GLU A 696 3.61 32.50 -40.14
C GLU A 696 3.85 31.75 -38.83
N ASN A 697 3.25 30.56 -38.68
CA ASN A 697 3.35 29.74 -37.47
C ASN A 697 4.49 28.71 -37.53
N ASN A 698 5.05 28.40 -38.70
CA ASN A 698 6.21 27.52 -38.75
C ASN A 698 7.43 28.16 -38.06
N ASP A 699 8.33 27.30 -37.60
CA ASP A 699 9.59 27.71 -36.98
C ASP A 699 10.76 27.34 -37.90
N PRO A 700 11.33 28.29 -38.67
CA PRO A 700 12.42 27.99 -39.59
C PRO A 700 13.66 27.50 -38.85
N PHE A 701 14.31 26.46 -39.38
CA PHE A 701 15.54 25.92 -38.80
C PHE A 701 16.79 26.66 -39.30
N ALA A 702 17.78 26.78 -38.42
CA ALA A 702 19.12 27.29 -38.72
C ALA A 702 20.17 26.52 -37.91
N ILE A 703 21.44 26.62 -38.32
CA ILE A 703 22.57 26.12 -37.53
C ILE A 703 23.20 27.29 -36.79
N ARG A 704 23.32 27.20 -35.46
CA ARG A 704 24.08 28.14 -34.62
C ARG A 704 24.99 27.35 -33.69
N ASP A 705 26.27 27.72 -33.65
CA ASP A 705 27.29 27.06 -32.81
C ASP A 705 27.32 25.52 -32.96
N GLY A 706 27.14 25.04 -34.20
CA GLY A 706 27.11 23.61 -34.52
C GLY A 706 25.85 22.86 -34.08
N ARG A 707 24.81 23.56 -33.59
CA ARG A 707 23.52 23.00 -33.17
C ARG A 707 22.39 23.44 -34.10
N VAL A 708 21.43 22.55 -34.33
CA VAL A 708 20.17 22.90 -35.00
C VAL A 708 19.31 23.68 -34.01
N VAL A 709 18.86 24.86 -34.43
CA VAL A 709 17.97 25.74 -33.66
C VAL A 709 16.82 26.21 -34.55
N THR A 710 15.74 26.68 -33.96
CA THR A 710 14.71 27.43 -34.70
C THR A 710 14.92 28.94 -34.57
N LEU A 711 14.55 29.69 -35.60
CA LEU A 711 14.64 31.15 -35.63
C LEU A 711 13.49 31.85 -34.87
N THR A 712 12.37 31.17 -34.74
CA THR A 712 11.19 31.52 -33.93
C THR A 712 10.83 30.33 -33.03
N ASN A 713 9.88 30.51 -32.11
CA ASN A 713 9.48 29.43 -31.19
C ASN A 713 7.95 29.34 -31.03
N ASN A 714 7.22 29.38 -32.14
CA ASN A 714 5.78 29.21 -32.19
C ASN A 714 5.35 27.82 -31.71
N ALA A 715 6.17 26.79 -31.94
CA ALA A 715 5.99 25.44 -31.42
C ALA A 715 6.21 25.35 -29.90
N GLY A 716 6.78 26.39 -29.26
CA GLY A 716 7.01 26.42 -27.82
C GLY A 716 7.94 25.32 -27.33
N GLY A 717 8.98 24.99 -28.11
CA GLY A 717 10.01 24.01 -27.77
C GLY A 717 9.62 22.54 -27.97
N ILE A 718 8.43 22.25 -28.50
CA ILE A 718 7.91 20.88 -28.63
C ILE A 718 7.40 20.64 -30.06
N LEU A 719 7.84 19.54 -30.66
CA LEU A 719 7.37 19.07 -31.97
C LEU A 719 7.12 17.57 -31.91
N GLY A 720 5.94 17.13 -32.35
CA GLY A 720 5.58 15.70 -32.34
C GLY A 720 5.51 15.08 -30.94
N GLY A 721 5.36 15.89 -29.90
CA GLY A 721 5.39 15.45 -28.51
C GLY A 721 6.75 15.43 -27.84
N ILE A 722 7.79 15.86 -28.54
CA ILE A 722 9.19 15.71 -28.18
C ILE A 722 9.87 17.08 -28.14
N SER A 723 10.75 17.31 -27.17
CA SER A 723 11.53 18.54 -27.10
C SER A 723 12.44 18.68 -28.32
N ASN A 724 12.39 19.85 -28.96
CA ASN A 724 13.26 20.22 -30.09
C ASN A 724 14.54 20.95 -29.64
N GLY A 725 14.80 21.05 -28.33
CA GLY A 725 15.96 21.73 -27.74
C GLY A 725 15.80 23.24 -27.54
N MET A 726 14.74 23.85 -28.08
CA MET A 726 14.38 25.24 -27.79
C MET A 726 13.65 25.32 -26.44
N THR A 727 13.60 26.51 -25.85
CA THR A 727 12.89 26.73 -24.58
C THR A 727 11.44 26.26 -24.70
N VAL A 728 11.03 25.35 -23.80
CA VAL A 728 9.64 24.91 -23.74
C VAL A 728 8.82 26.02 -23.12
N VAL A 729 7.78 26.49 -23.80
CA VAL A 729 6.93 27.61 -23.33
C VAL A 729 5.49 27.17 -23.26
N PHE A 730 4.86 27.34 -22.10
CA PHE A 730 3.44 27.08 -21.92
C PHE A 730 2.79 28.05 -20.94
N ARG A 731 1.47 28.21 -21.04
CA ARG A 731 0.68 29.10 -20.17
C ARG A 731 -0.41 28.33 -19.48
N VAL A 732 -0.62 28.64 -18.20
CA VAL A 732 -1.58 27.98 -17.32
C VAL A 732 -2.64 28.98 -16.88
N ALA A 733 -3.89 28.71 -17.21
CA ALA A 733 -5.02 29.57 -16.90
C ALA A 733 -5.70 29.14 -15.59
N PHE A 734 -5.77 30.08 -14.64
CA PHE A 734 -6.41 29.92 -13.34
C PHE A 734 -7.74 30.66 -13.30
N LYS A 735 -8.82 29.96 -12.95
CA LYS A 735 -10.13 30.60 -12.75
C LYS A 735 -10.15 31.45 -11.47
N PRO A 736 -11.07 32.44 -11.38
CA PRO A 736 -11.34 33.15 -10.13
C PRO A 736 -11.69 32.21 -8.95
N THR A 737 -11.38 32.65 -7.74
CA THR A 737 -11.64 31.91 -6.51
C THR A 737 -13.13 31.94 -6.19
N SER A 738 -13.84 30.81 -6.28
CA SER A 738 -15.31 30.82 -6.14
C SER A 738 -15.84 31.05 -4.71
N SER A 739 -14.97 30.94 -3.69
CA SER A 739 -15.34 31.22 -2.30
C SER A 739 -15.20 32.72 -2.01
N ILE A 740 -16.25 33.49 -2.34
CA ILE A 740 -16.28 34.95 -2.21
C ILE A 740 -17.28 35.44 -1.16
N PRO A 741 -17.02 36.55 -0.45
CA PRO A 741 -17.92 37.16 0.52
C PRO A 741 -19.06 37.97 -0.15
N ARG A 742 -19.66 37.41 -1.20
CA ARG A 742 -20.89 37.90 -1.84
C ARG A 742 -22.00 36.86 -1.70
N MET A 743 -23.23 37.34 -1.61
CA MET A 743 -24.40 36.46 -1.53
C MET A 743 -24.60 35.73 -2.86
N GLN A 744 -24.74 34.41 -2.81
CA GLN A 744 -24.83 33.55 -3.99
C GLN A 744 -25.97 32.53 -3.84
N ARG A 745 -26.59 32.15 -4.96
CA ARG A 745 -27.52 31.03 -5.02
C ARG A 745 -26.78 29.71 -4.86
N THR A 746 -27.37 28.78 -4.12
CA THR A 746 -26.84 27.44 -3.90
C THR A 746 -27.95 26.45 -3.55
N VAL A 747 -27.59 25.24 -3.11
CA VAL A 747 -28.48 24.21 -2.59
C VAL A 747 -28.03 23.85 -1.17
N ASN A 748 -28.99 23.65 -0.27
CA ASN A 748 -28.75 22.93 0.96
C ASN A 748 -28.85 21.43 0.68
N TYR A 749 -27.71 20.80 0.45
CA TYR A 749 -27.64 19.41 0.03
C TYR A 749 -28.25 18.45 1.06
N SER A 750 -28.14 18.76 2.35
CA SER A 750 -28.71 17.93 3.41
C SER A 750 -30.24 18.01 3.48
N ARG A 751 -30.83 19.12 3.01
CA ARG A 751 -32.29 19.35 3.02
C ARG A 751 -32.94 19.13 1.65
N GLY A 752 -32.16 19.06 0.57
CA GLY A 752 -32.67 18.88 -0.79
C GLY A 752 -33.43 20.10 -1.33
N GLU A 753 -33.08 21.32 -0.89
CA GLU A 753 -33.77 22.56 -1.26
C GLU A 753 -32.80 23.64 -1.75
N ASP A 754 -33.30 24.55 -2.58
CA ASP A 754 -32.58 25.77 -2.97
C ASP A 754 -32.30 26.65 -1.75
N ALA A 755 -31.13 27.29 -1.73
CA ALA A 755 -30.67 28.11 -0.63
C ALA A 755 -29.81 29.29 -1.10
N MET A 756 -29.50 30.18 -0.16
CA MET A 756 -28.54 31.27 -0.35
C MET A 756 -27.33 31.05 0.55
N ILE A 757 -26.14 31.36 0.05
CA ILE A 757 -24.89 31.27 0.81
C ILE A 757 -24.10 32.57 0.69
N LEU A 758 -23.58 33.00 1.84
CA LEU A 758 -22.56 34.05 1.95
C LEU A 758 -21.31 33.39 2.51
N VAL A 759 -20.28 33.19 1.69
CA VAL A 759 -19.06 32.49 2.12
C VAL A 759 -18.20 33.44 2.93
N LYS A 760 -18.15 33.23 4.25
CA LYS A 760 -17.27 33.97 5.16
C LYS A 760 -15.99 33.17 5.38
N GLY A 761 -14.83 33.80 5.24
CA GLY A 761 -13.56 33.10 5.41
C GLY A 761 -12.36 33.86 4.85
N ARG A 762 -11.20 33.21 4.89
CA ARG A 762 -9.92 33.74 4.40
C ARG A 762 -9.60 33.10 3.05
N HIS A 763 -10.17 33.63 1.99
CA HIS A 763 -9.97 33.14 0.63
C HIS A 763 -9.04 34.06 -0.16
N ASP A 764 -8.38 33.52 -1.19
CA ASP A 764 -7.50 34.30 -2.06
C ASP A 764 -8.36 35.18 -2.99
N PRO A 765 -8.20 36.52 -2.99
CA PRO A 765 -8.85 37.38 -3.97
C PRO A 765 -8.26 37.17 -5.37
N CYS A 766 -7.04 36.64 -5.47
CA CYS A 766 -6.52 36.06 -6.71
C CYS A 766 -5.53 34.91 -6.39
N ILE A 767 -5.89 33.68 -6.77
CA ILE A 767 -5.03 32.51 -6.49
C ILE A 767 -3.77 32.46 -7.37
N ALA A 768 -3.85 33.07 -8.56
CA ALA A 768 -2.76 33.09 -9.55
C ALA A 768 -1.48 33.78 -9.01
N VAL A 769 -1.60 34.69 -8.03
CA VAL A 769 -0.44 35.36 -7.41
C VAL A 769 0.51 34.35 -6.74
N ARG A 770 0.00 33.23 -6.21
CA ARG A 770 0.80 32.18 -5.54
C ARG A 770 1.09 30.97 -6.43
N ALA A 771 0.60 30.99 -7.66
CA ALA A 771 0.72 29.88 -8.60
C ALA A 771 2.13 29.69 -9.21
N PRO A 772 2.94 30.73 -9.50
CA PRO A 772 4.27 30.58 -10.13
C PRO A 772 5.15 29.47 -9.52
N PRO A 773 5.46 29.44 -8.20
CA PRO A 773 6.28 28.37 -7.63
C PRO A 773 5.61 26.99 -7.69
N VAL A 774 4.29 26.91 -7.73
CA VAL A 774 3.55 25.64 -7.86
C VAL A 774 3.64 25.10 -9.29
N VAL A 775 3.46 25.98 -10.29
CA VAL A 775 3.59 25.64 -11.72
C VAL A 775 5.02 25.17 -11.99
N GLU A 776 6.02 25.89 -11.51
CA GLU A 776 7.43 25.51 -11.65
C GLU A 776 7.73 24.15 -11.00
N ALA A 777 7.17 23.89 -9.81
CA ALA A 777 7.39 22.64 -9.10
C ALA A 777 6.77 21.44 -9.83
N MET A 778 5.53 21.57 -10.31
CA MET A 778 4.86 20.51 -11.06
C MET A 778 5.55 20.26 -12.40
N ALA A 779 5.97 21.31 -13.10
CA ALA A 779 6.73 21.17 -14.35
C ALA A 779 8.08 20.49 -14.11
N ALA A 780 8.80 20.87 -13.04
CA ALA A 780 10.07 20.24 -12.68
C ALA A 780 9.92 18.75 -12.35
N LEU A 781 8.86 18.35 -11.64
CA LEU A 781 8.56 16.95 -11.35
C LEU A 781 8.34 16.15 -12.64
N THR A 782 7.50 16.67 -13.54
CA THR A 782 7.20 16.01 -14.82
C THR A 782 8.42 15.87 -15.71
N VAL A 783 9.19 16.94 -15.90
CA VAL A 783 10.36 16.86 -16.80
C VAL A 783 11.51 16.08 -16.18
N ALA A 784 11.67 16.08 -14.86
CA ALA A 784 12.62 15.18 -14.21
C ALA A 784 12.30 13.71 -14.49
N ASP A 785 11.03 13.33 -14.37
CA ASP A 785 10.57 11.97 -14.67
C ASP A 785 10.81 11.60 -16.15
N LEU A 786 10.41 12.48 -17.08
CA LEU A 786 10.62 12.25 -18.51
C LEU A 786 12.10 12.15 -18.88
N MET A 787 12.97 13.00 -18.33
CA MET A 787 14.41 12.91 -18.56
C MET A 787 14.99 11.60 -18.02
N MET A 788 14.50 11.10 -16.88
CA MET A 788 14.91 9.79 -16.36
C MET A 788 14.44 8.65 -17.26
N ILE A 789 13.22 8.74 -17.83
CA ILE A 789 12.69 7.76 -18.78
C ILE A 789 13.54 7.72 -20.06
N SER A 790 13.94 8.88 -20.56
CA SER A 790 14.77 9.02 -21.76
C SER A 790 16.25 8.66 -21.52
N GLY A 791 16.66 8.36 -20.29
CA GLY A 791 18.07 8.08 -19.93
C GLY A 791 18.97 9.32 -19.88
N ASP A 792 18.37 10.51 -19.86
CA ASP A 792 19.06 11.80 -19.70
C ASP A 792 19.43 12.10 -18.25
N ILE A 793 19.01 11.29 -17.28
CA ILE A 793 19.40 11.37 -15.85
C ILE A 793 19.61 9.95 -15.37
#